data_AF-A0A0A0C505-F1
#
_entry.id   AF-A0A0A0C505-F1
#
_cell.length_a   1.000
_cell.length_b   1.000
_cell.length_c   1.000
_cell.angle_alpha   90.00
_cell.angle_beta   90.00
_cell.angle_gamma   90.00
#
_symmetry.space_group_name_H-M   'P 1'
#
loop_
_entity.id
_entity.type
_entity.pdbx_description
1 polymer ?
#
loop_
_entity_poly.entity_id
_entity_poly.type
_entity_poly.pdbx_seq_one_letter_code
_entity_poly.pdbx_strand_id
1 'polypeptide(L)'
;MADGPPAGHDRYRSDRFHGRVAVTIETVTPLLLLDTARPVQDQDGLRTFPVRVDADGRPLLEATAVKGMLRSAFEAVTNSRFGVFGPHDTPLAIRQPAKSALDLRAAVVQSLPTAGADGRLLVTELVPAGEDPSGLQVWVPAYTSPRSVDVARFEHGDEVEAWVHLIRRDPGQRGRGATFRIWRVSDLERRGRLAPTASDPVEGRAYRAEGLAPVRVVGRLMKSGKSFMKKHDERLVVTEVLEGPASLECQTANLTTRHLSSWRAVIDSYVAASDGRKDAAAYVTDHERWRDLEPGRPVHAVMVGRDVDRIVPSMIGRAPFARSPREVAGPDLLPATDPDRLSPADRVFGWVAPAGPADGTVAAYRGHVRLDPVVCVTDGQAVHRLEVSAKLAVLNSPKPSQFRFYVGDGRGEPLRRGTAHSASMGYAPDQTLRGRKVYVHHHHKDLPPEYWAPGPGATAEDRVGGTFRSYLAPGGTPDSVTRRVEGWVPAGTRFATTVRFDNLTGTELGALLWVLDPPSGAHHRLGGGRPLGFGSVRVGLDLAGTQVLAGRAVAGRYTSLAPQSDASDSARIVSLCRSKFDDVLREALPQVRKAWLAAACGFQTSDGAGAPVHYPRTGDPSAGPVPPQRESYKWFVANTRDRRLPLPELGPDFGLPYLEDRDTSRGSTRGMGGGARRGNAQGRGRRGGPR
;
A
#
# COMPACT_ATOMS: atom_id res chain seq x y z
N MET A 1 -21.23 -6.63 -19.74
CA MET A 1 -22.52 -6.87 -19.03
C MET A 1 -22.83 -5.59 -18.26
N ALA A 2 -24.06 -5.11 -18.28
CA ALA A 2 -24.41 -3.87 -17.59
C ALA A 2 -24.70 -4.09 -16.09
N ASP A 3 -24.45 -3.05 -15.30
CA ASP A 3 -24.99 -2.91 -13.96
C ASP A 3 -26.52 -2.82 -14.04
N GLY A 4 -27.21 -3.30 -13.02
CA GLY A 4 -28.67 -3.31 -12.99
C GLY A 4 -29.25 -3.99 -11.77
N PRO A 5 -30.58 -3.96 -11.61
CA PRO A 5 -31.25 -4.57 -10.48
C PRO A 5 -31.10 -6.10 -10.49
N PRO A 6 -31.05 -6.75 -9.32
CA PRO A 6 -31.06 -8.20 -9.23
C PRO A 6 -32.45 -8.80 -9.56
N ALA A 7 -32.48 -10.09 -9.90
CA ALA A 7 -33.74 -10.81 -9.96
C ALA A 7 -34.31 -11.03 -8.55
N GLY A 8 -35.63 -10.99 -8.39
CA GLY A 8 -36.27 -11.34 -7.12
C GLY A 8 -36.08 -12.82 -6.76
N HIS A 9 -36.12 -13.12 -5.46
CA HIS A 9 -36.15 -14.51 -4.93
C HIS A 9 -37.57 -15.07 -4.79
N ASP A 10 -38.59 -14.28 -5.17
CA ASP A 10 -40.01 -14.59 -5.00
C ASP A 10 -40.48 -15.72 -5.93
N ARG A 11 -39.80 -15.95 -7.05
CA ARG A 11 -40.17 -16.97 -8.05
C ARG A 11 -39.00 -17.42 -8.91
N TYR A 12 -39.14 -18.59 -9.51
CA TYR A 12 -38.29 -19.01 -10.63
C TYR A 12 -38.72 -18.30 -11.91
N ARG A 13 -37.84 -17.49 -12.49
CA ARG A 13 -38.09 -16.74 -13.72
C ARG A 13 -37.95 -17.65 -14.94
N SER A 14 -38.89 -17.57 -15.88
CA SER A 14 -38.99 -18.47 -17.05
C SER A 14 -37.86 -18.26 -18.07
N ASP A 15 -37.29 -17.06 -18.10
CA ASP A 15 -36.19 -16.61 -18.97
C ASP A 15 -34.80 -16.70 -18.31
N ARG A 16 -34.69 -17.42 -17.20
CA ARG A 16 -33.46 -17.63 -16.42
C ARG A 16 -33.14 -19.12 -16.27
N PHE A 17 -31.96 -19.42 -15.75
CA PHE A 17 -31.48 -20.77 -15.49
C PHE A 17 -31.36 -21.06 -14.00
N HIS A 18 -31.55 -22.34 -13.66
CA HIS A 18 -31.58 -22.85 -12.30
C HIS A 18 -30.88 -24.21 -12.24
N GLY A 19 -30.31 -24.57 -11.09
CA GLY A 19 -29.83 -25.92 -10.89
C GLY A 19 -28.64 -26.04 -9.96
N ARG A 20 -27.82 -27.06 -10.23
CA ARG A 20 -26.63 -27.39 -9.47
C ARG A 20 -25.51 -27.85 -10.39
N VAL A 21 -24.29 -27.47 -10.07
CA VAL A 21 -23.08 -27.89 -10.78
C VAL A 21 -22.21 -28.64 -9.78
N ALA A 22 -21.89 -29.90 -10.08
CA ALA A 22 -20.94 -30.68 -9.29
C ALA A 22 -19.52 -30.26 -9.67
N VAL A 23 -18.67 -30.06 -8.66
CA VAL A 23 -17.35 -29.45 -8.84
C VAL A 23 -16.30 -30.24 -8.07
N THR A 24 -15.17 -30.46 -8.72
CA THR A 24 -13.93 -30.97 -8.11
C THR A 24 -12.90 -29.85 -8.02
N ILE A 25 -12.10 -29.87 -6.95
CA ILE A 25 -11.01 -28.93 -6.71
C ILE A 25 -9.77 -29.74 -6.40
N GLU A 26 -8.73 -29.64 -7.23
CA GLU A 26 -7.47 -30.34 -7.04
C GLU A 26 -6.35 -29.35 -6.72
N THR A 27 -5.58 -29.61 -5.67
CA THR A 27 -4.42 -28.79 -5.31
C THR A 27 -3.28 -29.01 -6.30
N VAL A 28 -2.81 -27.94 -6.94
CA VAL A 28 -1.66 -27.97 -7.86
C VAL A 28 -0.38 -27.60 -7.12
N THR A 29 -0.48 -26.69 -6.15
CA THR A 29 0.53 -26.50 -5.12
C THR A 29 -0.03 -26.79 -3.74
N PRO A 30 0.82 -27.00 -2.73
CA PRO A 30 0.34 -27.17 -1.39
C PRO A 30 -0.63 -26.05 -0.99
N LEU A 31 -1.70 -26.44 -0.31
CA LEU A 31 -2.75 -25.53 0.13
C LEU A 31 -2.58 -25.28 1.62
N LEU A 32 -2.34 -24.01 1.96
CA LEU A 32 -2.13 -23.58 3.33
C LEU A 32 -3.48 -23.27 3.99
N LEU A 33 -4.00 -24.25 4.74
CA LEU A 33 -5.21 -24.11 5.57
C LEU A 33 -4.79 -23.95 7.03
N LEU A 34 -4.61 -22.70 7.48
CA LEU A 34 -4.19 -22.43 8.85
C LEU A 34 -5.36 -22.52 9.82
N ASP A 35 -5.17 -23.20 10.94
CA ASP A 35 -6.06 -23.05 12.08
C ASP A 35 -5.67 -21.81 12.89
N THR A 36 -6.29 -20.69 12.52
CA THR A 36 -6.03 -19.40 13.17
C THR A 36 -6.63 -19.28 14.57
N ALA A 37 -7.49 -20.22 14.99
CA ALA A 37 -8.12 -20.21 16.31
C ALA A 37 -7.26 -20.92 17.38
N ARG A 38 -6.32 -21.78 16.96
CA ARG A 38 -5.45 -22.55 17.86
C ARG A 38 -3.95 -22.36 17.57
N PRO A 39 -3.42 -21.12 17.51
CA PRO A 39 -1.98 -20.92 17.42
C PRO A 39 -1.30 -21.29 18.74
N VAL A 40 -0.11 -21.89 18.66
CA VAL A 40 0.81 -22.01 19.79
C VAL A 40 1.80 -20.85 19.71
N GLN A 41 1.96 -20.10 20.80
CA GLN A 41 2.91 -18.99 20.87
C GLN A 41 4.08 -19.37 21.78
N ASP A 42 5.31 -19.19 21.28
CA ASP A 42 6.51 -19.39 22.09
C ASP A 42 6.88 -18.16 22.94
N GLN A 43 7.93 -18.27 23.76
CA GLN A 43 8.38 -17.21 24.67
C GLN A 43 8.83 -15.93 23.92
N ASP A 44 9.28 -16.07 22.66
CA ASP A 44 9.72 -14.97 21.80
C ASP A 44 8.55 -14.32 21.01
N GLY A 45 7.33 -14.81 21.24
CA GLY A 45 6.10 -14.28 20.65
C GLY A 45 5.79 -14.79 19.25
N LEU A 46 6.55 -15.78 18.75
CA LEU A 46 6.30 -16.38 17.45
C LEU A 46 5.13 -17.34 17.52
N ARG A 47 4.22 -17.22 16.55
CA ARG A 47 3.05 -18.08 16.44
C ARG A 47 3.27 -19.21 15.45
N THR A 48 3.06 -20.42 15.92
CA THR A 48 3.02 -21.66 15.14
C THR A 48 1.57 -22.06 14.90
N PHE A 49 1.23 -22.28 13.63
CA PHE A 49 -0.14 -22.59 13.20
C PHE A 49 -0.23 -24.04 12.70
N PRO A 50 -1.13 -24.85 13.27
CA PRO A 50 -1.42 -26.18 12.74
C PRO A 50 -2.30 -26.08 11.47
N VAL A 51 -2.39 -27.21 10.77
CA VAL A 51 -3.33 -27.35 9.64
C VAL A 51 -4.74 -27.48 10.17
N ARG A 52 -5.69 -26.73 9.59
CA ARG A 52 -7.11 -26.84 9.93
C ARG A 52 -7.67 -28.16 9.37
N VAL A 53 -8.12 -29.01 10.29
CA VAL A 53 -8.67 -30.33 10.00
C VAL A 53 -10.03 -30.53 10.68
N ASP A 54 -10.82 -31.47 10.18
CA ASP A 54 -12.05 -31.94 10.81
C ASP A 54 -11.75 -32.94 11.94
N ALA A 55 -12.82 -33.53 12.51
CA ALA A 55 -12.73 -34.50 13.60
C ALA A 55 -11.99 -35.80 13.19
N ASP A 56 -11.98 -36.14 11.91
CA ASP A 56 -11.31 -37.32 11.36
C ASP A 56 -9.87 -37.02 10.92
N GLY A 57 -9.37 -35.81 11.20
CA GLY A 57 -8.03 -35.37 10.80
C GLY A 57 -7.89 -35.06 9.31
N ARG A 58 -8.99 -34.98 8.55
CA ARG A 58 -8.98 -34.60 7.13
C ARG A 58 -8.98 -33.08 6.98
N PRO A 59 -8.41 -32.53 5.90
CA PRO A 59 -8.37 -31.08 5.70
C PRO A 59 -9.77 -30.46 5.67
N LEU A 60 -9.99 -29.42 6.49
CA LEU A 60 -11.25 -28.70 6.55
C LEU A 60 -11.16 -27.42 5.69
N LEU A 61 -11.65 -27.51 4.45
CA LEU A 61 -11.77 -26.39 3.54
C LEU A 61 -13.18 -25.77 3.63
N GLU A 62 -13.27 -24.52 4.07
CA GLU A 62 -14.56 -23.84 4.23
C GLU A 62 -15.21 -23.49 2.88
N ALA A 63 -16.52 -23.73 2.77
CA ALA A 63 -17.31 -23.36 1.58
C ALA A 63 -17.24 -21.85 1.28
N THR A 64 -17.10 -21.01 2.30
CA THR A 64 -16.93 -19.56 2.15
C THR A 64 -15.62 -19.18 1.47
N ALA A 65 -14.54 -19.95 1.66
CA ALA A 65 -13.27 -19.73 0.99
C ALA A 65 -13.38 -20.04 -0.51
N VAL A 66 -14.06 -21.14 -0.87
CA VAL A 66 -14.37 -21.50 -2.26
C VAL A 66 -15.29 -20.45 -2.89
N LYS A 67 -16.33 -19.99 -2.16
CA LYS A 67 -17.23 -18.93 -2.64
C LYS A 67 -16.48 -17.63 -2.93
N GLY A 68 -15.57 -17.23 -2.04
CA GLY A 68 -14.74 -16.05 -2.21
C GLY A 68 -13.77 -16.15 -3.39
N MET A 69 -13.17 -17.32 -3.59
CA MET A 69 -12.34 -17.62 -4.77
C MET A 69 -13.15 -17.48 -6.07
N LEU A 70 -14.32 -18.12 -6.15
CA LEU A 70 -15.19 -18.05 -7.33
C LEU A 70 -15.71 -16.63 -7.57
N ARG A 71 -16.12 -15.91 -6.53
CA ARG A 71 -16.52 -14.50 -6.63
C ARG A 71 -15.41 -13.65 -7.21
N SER A 72 -14.18 -13.78 -6.70
CA SER A 72 -13.04 -13.00 -7.18
C SER A 72 -12.71 -13.27 -8.64
N ALA A 73 -12.79 -14.54 -9.08
CA ALA A 73 -12.58 -14.89 -10.49
C ALA A 73 -13.72 -14.37 -11.37
N PHE A 74 -14.96 -14.52 -10.93
CA PHE A 74 -16.16 -14.03 -11.62
C PHE A 74 -16.14 -12.52 -11.79
N GLU A 75 -15.81 -11.76 -10.73
CA GLU A 75 -15.64 -10.30 -10.78
C GLU A 75 -14.62 -9.89 -11.84
N ALA A 76 -13.51 -10.62 -11.94
CA ALA A 76 -12.45 -10.33 -12.90
C ALA A 76 -12.90 -10.58 -14.34
N VAL A 77 -13.49 -11.74 -14.66
CA VAL A 77 -13.89 -12.09 -16.04
C VAL A 77 -15.11 -11.32 -16.53
N THR A 78 -15.98 -10.86 -15.63
CA THR A 78 -17.14 -10.03 -15.99
C THR A 78 -16.83 -8.53 -15.97
N ASN A 79 -15.60 -8.15 -15.59
CA ASN A 79 -15.20 -6.78 -15.29
C ASN A 79 -16.23 -6.05 -14.39
N SER A 80 -16.72 -6.75 -13.36
CA SER A 80 -17.66 -6.20 -12.39
C SER A 80 -17.03 -5.07 -11.58
N ARG A 81 -17.80 -4.44 -10.69
CA ARG A 81 -17.29 -3.46 -9.73
C ARG A 81 -16.34 -4.14 -8.73
N PHE A 82 -15.53 -3.37 -8.00
CA PHE A 82 -14.76 -3.91 -6.88
C PHE A 82 -15.72 -4.23 -5.73
N GLY A 83 -15.90 -5.51 -5.39
CA GLY A 83 -16.76 -5.91 -4.28
C GLY A 83 -16.27 -5.41 -2.91
N VAL A 84 -14.97 -5.18 -2.78
CA VAL A 84 -14.35 -4.56 -1.59
C VAL A 84 -13.39 -3.47 -2.05
N PHE A 85 -13.64 -2.25 -1.59
CA PHE A 85 -12.76 -1.11 -1.76
C PHE A 85 -12.66 -0.39 -0.42
N GLY A 86 -11.50 -0.43 0.23
CA GLY A 86 -11.30 0.14 1.56
C GLY A 86 -11.58 1.65 1.63
N PRO A 87 -11.52 2.26 2.83
CA PRO A 87 -11.59 3.71 2.96
C PRO A 87 -10.33 4.32 2.32
N HIS A 88 -10.52 4.89 1.14
CA HIS A 88 -9.51 5.50 0.28
C HIS A 88 -10.04 6.81 -0.32
N ASP A 89 -10.88 7.48 0.45
CA ASP A 89 -11.58 8.73 0.17
C ASP A 89 -10.71 9.97 0.46
N THR A 90 -9.65 9.84 1.26
CA THR A 90 -8.66 10.89 1.47
C THR A 90 -7.45 10.73 0.54
N PRO A 91 -6.87 11.83 0.05
CA PRO A 91 -5.58 11.80 -0.64
C PRO A 91 -4.51 11.11 0.20
N LEU A 92 -3.67 10.29 -0.43
CA LEU A 92 -2.48 9.76 0.25
C LEU A 92 -1.37 10.83 0.21
N ALA A 93 -0.35 10.70 1.05
CA ALA A 93 0.79 11.62 1.06
C ALA A 93 2.15 10.91 1.07
N ILE A 94 3.14 11.53 0.42
CA ILE A 94 4.52 11.04 0.34
C ILE A 94 5.51 12.03 0.92
N ARG A 95 6.65 11.53 1.39
CA ARG A 95 7.71 12.36 1.95
C ARG A 95 8.35 13.25 0.88
N GLN A 96 8.54 14.53 1.19
CA GLN A 96 9.22 15.46 0.31
C GLN A 96 10.75 15.47 0.53
N PRO A 97 11.54 15.79 -0.51
CA PRO A 97 12.95 16.15 -0.35
C PRO A 97 13.11 17.40 0.52
N ALA A 98 14.22 17.52 1.25
CA ALA A 98 14.48 18.67 2.11
C ALA A 98 14.53 20.01 1.36
N LYS A 99 14.86 20.01 0.06
CA LYS A 99 14.89 21.23 -0.77
C LYS A 99 13.51 21.88 -0.90
N SER A 100 12.43 21.11 -0.84
CA SER A 100 11.05 21.62 -0.90
C SER A 100 10.64 22.45 0.32
N ALA A 101 11.45 22.44 1.40
CA ALA A 101 11.21 23.27 2.57
C ALA A 101 11.45 24.77 2.33
N LEU A 102 12.20 25.12 1.27
CA LEU A 102 12.56 26.52 0.95
C LEU A 102 11.37 27.32 0.41
N ASP A 103 10.38 26.63 -0.16
CA ASP A 103 9.18 27.25 -0.75
C ASP A 103 8.08 27.49 0.30
N LEU A 104 8.31 27.11 1.55
CA LEU A 104 7.32 27.24 2.62
C LEU A 104 7.35 28.64 3.23
N ARG A 105 6.16 29.20 3.43
CA ARG A 105 5.91 30.44 4.16
C ARG A 105 5.20 30.15 5.48
N ALA A 106 5.43 30.99 6.47
CA ALA A 106 4.75 30.91 7.75
C ALA A 106 3.35 31.50 7.61
N ALA A 107 2.34 30.87 8.23
CA ALA A 107 0.97 31.35 8.12
C ALA A 107 0.13 31.01 9.37
N VAL A 108 -0.96 31.76 9.57
CA VAL A 108 -1.95 31.53 10.63
C VAL A 108 -3.34 31.39 10.00
N VAL A 109 -4.09 30.37 10.40
CA VAL A 109 -5.49 30.20 9.99
C VAL A 109 -6.32 31.33 10.60
N GLN A 110 -6.96 32.17 9.80
CA GLN A 110 -7.85 33.22 10.28
C GLN A 110 -9.30 32.73 10.39
N SER A 111 -9.75 32.00 9.38
CA SER A 111 -11.09 31.38 9.36
C SER A 111 -11.08 30.09 8.55
N LEU A 112 -11.98 29.17 8.92
CA LEU A 112 -12.19 27.93 8.19
C LEU A 112 -13.25 28.11 7.10
N PRO A 113 -13.17 27.37 5.98
CA PRO A 113 -14.24 27.33 4.99
C PRO A 113 -15.56 26.83 5.59
N THR A 114 -16.66 27.39 5.10
CA THR A 114 -18.04 27.00 5.44
C THR A 114 -18.79 26.59 4.18
N ALA A 115 -20.04 26.14 4.31
CA ALA A 115 -20.87 25.81 3.16
C ALA A 115 -21.13 27.07 2.32
N GLY A 116 -20.39 27.22 1.21
CA GLY A 116 -20.53 28.31 0.26
C GLY A 116 -19.51 29.46 0.39
N ALA A 117 -18.56 29.40 1.33
CA ALA A 117 -17.51 30.42 1.46
C ALA A 117 -16.15 29.82 1.83
N ASP A 118 -15.10 30.29 1.17
CA ASP A 118 -13.72 29.95 1.50
C ASP A 118 -13.30 30.56 2.84
N GLY A 119 -12.46 29.83 3.58
CA GLY A 119 -11.76 30.35 4.74
C GLY A 119 -10.61 31.27 4.34
N ARG A 120 -9.91 31.80 5.34
CA ARG A 120 -8.78 32.72 5.14
C ARG A 120 -7.54 32.26 5.89
N LEU A 121 -6.40 32.41 5.23
CA LEU A 121 -5.07 32.16 5.76
C LEU A 121 -4.27 33.47 5.71
N LEU A 122 -3.69 33.89 6.83
CA LEU A 122 -2.77 35.01 6.90
C LEU A 122 -1.34 34.47 6.78
N VAL A 123 -0.73 34.67 5.62
CA VAL A 123 0.68 34.35 5.37
C VAL A 123 1.51 35.55 5.82
N THR A 124 2.52 35.31 6.66
CA THR A 124 3.32 36.38 7.24
C THR A 124 4.81 36.18 6.99
N GLU A 125 5.51 37.29 6.82
CA GLU A 125 6.96 37.31 6.71
C GLU A 125 7.53 38.50 7.47
N LEU A 126 8.44 38.22 8.40
CA LEU A 126 9.18 39.27 9.13
C LEU A 126 10.37 39.71 8.27
N VAL A 127 10.34 40.94 7.80
CA VAL A 127 11.29 41.49 6.84
C VAL A 127 12.21 42.48 7.54
N PRO A 128 13.55 42.32 7.47
CA PRO A 128 14.48 43.31 7.99
C PRO A 128 14.28 44.68 7.33
N ALA A 129 14.47 45.76 8.08
CA ALA A 129 14.32 47.11 7.54
C ALA A 129 15.23 47.35 6.32
N GLY A 130 14.64 47.89 5.25
CA GLY A 130 15.36 48.18 4.00
C GLY A 130 15.63 46.97 3.11
N GLU A 131 15.05 45.80 3.41
CA GLU A 131 15.15 44.59 2.60
C GLU A 131 13.80 44.18 1.99
N ASP A 132 13.87 43.40 0.92
CA ASP A 132 12.70 42.75 0.31
C ASP A 132 12.39 41.40 0.99
N PRO A 133 11.12 40.93 0.93
CA PRO A 133 10.75 39.58 1.37
C PRO A 133 11.62 38.49 0.72
N SER A 134 12.27 37.67 1.56
CA SER A 134 13.20 36.61 1.16
C SER A 134 12.87 35.22 1.77
N GLY A 135 11.71 35.08 2.41
CA GLY A 135 11.22 33.86 3.03
C GLY A 135 11.86 33.53 4.38
N LEU A 136 12.39 34.52 5.10
CA LEU A 136 13.09 34.30 6.37
C LEU A 136 12.14 33.71 7.42
N GLN A 137 12.58 32.62 8.05
CA GLN A 137 11.82 31.93 9.09
C GLN A 137 12.29 32.37 10.47
N VAL A 138 11.37 32.40 11.43
CA VAL A 138 11.67 32.68 12.85
C VAL A 138 11.85 31.37 13.62
N TRP A 139 13.07 31.12 14.08
CA TRP A 139 13.50 29.90 14.75
C TRP A 139 13.48 30.08 16.25
N VAL A 140 12.85 29.14 16.95
CA VAL A 140 12.72 29.12 18.42
C VAL A 140 13.63 28.02 18.98
N PRO A 141 14.79 28.34 19.57
CA PRO A 141 15.70 27.34 20.10
C PRO A 141 15.08 26.58 21.28
N ALA A 142 14.91 25.26 21.16
CA ALA A 142 14.04 24.49 22.07
C ALA A 142 14.72 23.31 22.79
N TYR A 143 15.70 22.64 22.15
CA TYR A 143 16.05 21.26 22.56
C TYR A 143 17.52 20.94 22.80
N THR A 144 18.45 21.77 22.35
CA THR A 144 19.87 21.38 22.29
C THR A 144 20.85 22.53 22.52
N SER A 145 20.37 23.73 22.83
CA SER A 145 21.23 24.88 23.15
C SER A 145 21.24 25.14 24.66
N PRO A 146 22.38 25.48 25.27
CA PRO A 146 22.45 25.94 26.66
C PRO A 146 21.64 27.24 26.92
N ARG A 147 21.19 27.95 25.87
CA ARG A 147 20.23 29.06 25.94
C ARG A 147 18.93 28.75 25.18
N SER A 148 18.45 27.51 25.22
CA SER A 148 17.11 27.19 24.68
C SER A 148 16.05 27.89 25.53
N VAL A 149 15.04 28.48 24.90
CA VAL A 149 13.90 29.01 25.65
C VAL A 149 13.06 27.84 26.17
N ASP A 150 12.47 27.97 27.36
CA ASP A 150 11.61 26.93 27.91
C ASP A 150 10.28 26.89 27.15
N VAL A 151 10.25 26.08 26.09
CA VAL A 151 9.05 25.82 25.30
C VAL A 151 8.11 24.80 25.96
N ALA A 152 8.50 24.18 27.09
CA ALA A 152 7.67 23.17 27.74
C ALA A 152 6.38 23.78 28.31
N ARG A 153 6.45 25.03 28.79
CA ARG A 153 5.33 25.79 29.39
C ARG A 153 4.30 26.35 28.39
N PHE A 154 4.48 26.11 27.10
CA PHE A 154 3.59 26.60 26.03
C PHE A 154 3.01 25.45 25.22
N GLU A 155 1.84 25.68 24.64
CA GLU A 155 1.19 24.77 23.70
C GLU A 155 1.37 25.21 22.24
N HIS A 156 1.12 24.30 21.31
CA HIS A 156 1.07 24.66 19.89
C HIS A 156 -0.08 25.65 19.63
N GLY A 157 0.22 26.81 19.04
CA GLY A 157 -0.72 27.87 18.74
C GLY A 157 -0.89 28.92 19.84
N ASP A 158 -0.20 28.78 20.97
CA ASP A 158 -0.15 29.82 22.01
C ASP A 158 0.35 31.14 21.41
N GLU A 159 -0.32 32.23 21.77
CA GLU A 159 0.13 33.58 21.45
C GLU A 159 1.21 34.02 22.45
N VAL A 160 2.34 34.47 21.91
CA VAL A 160 3.56 34.75 22.66
C VAL A 160 4.18 36.05 22.17
N GLU A 161 4.87 36.73 23.08
CA GLU A 161 5.80 37.82 22.77
C GLU A 161 7.22 37.28 22.76
N ALA A 162 8.04 37.76 21.82
CA ALA A 162 9.42 37.34 21.69
C ALA A 162 10.35 38.49 21.31
N TRP A 163 11.61 38.39 21.76
CA TRP A 163 12.73 39.11 21.18
C TRP A 163 13.39 38.24 20.12
N VAL A 164 13.61 38.80 18.92
CA VAL A 164 14.23 38.12 17.79
C VAL A 164 15.40 38.89 17.23
N HIS A 165 16.42 38.16 16.78
CA HIS A 165 17.63 38.71 16.18
C HIS A 165 17.83 38.14 14.77
N LEU A 166 18.27 38.98 13.83
CA LEU A 166 18.69 38.51 12.52
C LEU A 166 20.08 37.86 12.63
N ILE A 167 20.17 36.60 12.25
CA ILE A 167 21.37 35.79 12.38
C ILE A 167 21.75 35.19 11.03
N ARG A 168 23.03 35.31 10.68
CA ARG A 168 23.66 34.56 9.61
C ARG A 168 24.14 33.21 10.12
N ARG A 169 23.75 32.14 9.42
CA ARG A 169 24.26 30.80 9.64
C ARG A 169 25.26 30.43 8.56
N ASP A 170 26.49 30.17 8.96
CA ASP A 170 27.58 29.76 8.06
C ASP A 170 27.67 28.21 7.95
N PRO A 171 28.23 27.67 6.86
CA PRO A 171 28.51 26.23 6.73
C PRO A 171 29.42 25.73 7.86
N GLY A 172 29.17 24.52 8.38
CA GLY A 172 30.01 23.93 9.43
C GLY A 172 31.42 23.57 8.93
N GLN A 173 32.34 23.24 9.86
CA GLN A 173 33.79 23.00 9.61
C GLN A 173 34.18 21.97 8.52
N ARG A 174 33.23 21.22 7.96
CA ARG A 174 33.45 20.29 6.83
C ARG A 174 32.93 20.81 5.48
N GLY A 175 32.58 22.10 5.38
CA GLY A 175 32.08 22.73 4.15
C GLY A 175 30.71 22.19 3.68
N ARG A 176 29.96 21.50 4.54
CA ARG A 176 28.61 21.00 4.21
C ARG A 176 27.55 21.98 4.68
N GLY A 177 26.84 22.58 3.73
CA GLY A 177 25.71 23.50 3.97
C GLY A 177 25.83 24.78 3.14
N ALA A 178 24.72 25.50 2.97
CA ALA A 178 24.71 26.84 2.41
C ALA A 178 24.73 27.88 3.54
N THR A 179 25.32 29.04 3.28
CA THR A 179 25.10 30.23 4.11
C THR A 179 23.67 30.70 3.93
N PHE A 180 22.95 30.95 5.02
CA PHE A 180 21.61 31.55 4.97
C PHE A 180 21.32 32.35 6.24
N ARG A 181 20.35 33.26 6.14
CA ARG A 181 19.89 34.09 7.25
C ARG A 181 18.60 33.52 7.85
N ILE A 182 18.41 33.75 9.14
CA ILE A 182 17.18 33.43 9.88
C ILE A 182 16.93 34.49 10.94
N TRP A 183 15.68 34.62 11.36
CA TRP A 183 15.37 35.24 12.64
C TRP A 183 15.49 34.19 13.74
N ARG A 184 16.15 34.52 14.84
CA ARG A 184 16.30 33.60 15.97
C ARG A 184 15.79 34.26 17.25
N VAL A 185 14.94 33.53 17.97
CA VAL A 185 14.41 33.95 19.26
C VAL A 185 15.49 33.88 20.34
N SER A 186 15.64 34.94 21.11
CA SER A 186 16.46 35.01 22.32
C SER A 186 15.59 34.86 23.58
N ASP A 187 14.44 35.53 23.61
CA ASP A 187 13.50 35.52 24.74
C ASP A 187 12.08 35.23 24.26
N LEU A 188 11.31 34.50 25.06
CA LEU A 188 9.94 34.08 24.73
C LEU A 188 9.06 34.05 25.98
N GLU A 189 7.94 34.77 25.98
CA GLU A 189 7.00 34.81 27.09
C GLU A 189 5.55 34.99 26.61
N ARG A 190 4.54 34.72 27.47
CA ARG A 190 3.14 35.07 27.17
C ARG A 190 3.01 36.57 26.92
N ARG A 191 2.07 36.96 26.05
CA ARG A 191 1.79 38.36 25.72
C ARG A 191 1.62 39.22 26.99
N GLY A 192 2.27 40.38 27.02
CA GLY A 192 2.29 41.32 28.13
C GLY A 192 3.24 40.99 29.27
N ARG A 193 3.98 39.88 29.22
CA ARG A 193 4.88 39.44 30.31
C ARG A 193 6.36 39.37 29.90
N LEU A 194 6.69 39.64 28.64
CA LEU A 194 8.08 39.67 28.16
C LEU A 194 8.86 40.82 28.79
N ALA A 195 10.11 40.57 29.19
CA ALA A 195 10.98 41.62 29.70
C ALA A 195 11.23 42.70 28.63
N PRO A 196 11.34 43.98 29.02
CA PRO A 196 11.51 45.10 28.08
C PRO A 196 12.89 45.11 27.40
N THR A 197 13.87 44.37 27.92
CA THR A 197 15.22 44.29 27.37
C THR A 197 15.48 42.91 26.80
N ALA A 198 16.01 42.85 25.58
CA ALA A 198 16.39 41.59 24.93
C ALA A 198 17.66 41.00 25.54
N SER A 199 17.71 39.68 25.68
CA SER A 199 18.93 38.92 25.92
C SER A 199 19.82 38.91 24.68
N ASP A 200 21.14 38.78 24.87
CA ASP A 200 22.08 38.68 23.75
C ASP A 200 21.81 37.47 22.86
N PRO A 201 21.92 37.63 21.52
CA PRO A 201 21.75 36.51 20.59
C PRO A 201 22.80 35.43 20.86
N VAL A 202 22.41 34.16 20.66
CA VAL A 202 23.35 33.04 20.78
C VAL A 202 24.30 33.02 19.59
N GLU A 203 25.50 33.56 19.80
CA GLU A 203 26.59 33.47 18.85
C GLU A 203 27.42 32.19 19.04
N GLY A 204 28.00 31.67 17.97
CA GLY A 204 28.86 30.49 18.04
C GLY A 204 29.57 30.19 16.73
N ARG A 205 30.22 29.01 16.64
CA ARG A 205 31.04 28.63 15.47
C ARG A 205 30.30 28.66 14.12
N ALA A 206 28.96 28.60 14.12
CA ALA A 206 28.14 28.56 12.90
C ALA A 206 27.03 29.64 12.86
N TYR A 207 26.88 30.49 13.88
CA TYR A 207 25.82 31.50 13.97
C TYR A 207 26.44 32.84 14.37
N ARG A 208 26.16 33.90 13.60
CA ARG A 208 26.65 35.26 13.86
C ARG A 208 25.52 36.26 13.72
N ALA A 209 25.39 37.20 14.64
CA ALA A 209 24.41 38.28 14.49
C ALA A 209 24.79 39.18 13.31
N GLU A 210 23.79 39.69 12.59
CA GLU A 210 23.96 40.60 11.44
C GLU A 210 24.05 42.08 11.87
N GLY A 211 24.16 42.36 13.17
CA GLY A 211 24.34 43.73 13.70
C GLY A 211 23.08 44.61 13.71
N LEU A 212 21.92 44.08 13.32
CA LEU A 212 20.62 44.74 13.51
C LEU A 212 20.19 44.70 14.98
N ALA A 213 19.58 45.80 15.44
CA ALA A 213 18.95 45.85 16.76
C ALA A 213 17.87 44.75 16.89
N PRO A 214 17.67 44.19 18.10
CA PRO A 214 16.64 43.19 18.33
C PRO A 214 15.24 43.73 18.00
N VAL A 215 14.37 42.85 17.51
CA VAL A 215 12.98 43.18 17.17
C VAL A 215 12.06 42.49 18.17
N ARG A 216 11.11 43.24 18.73
CA ARG A 216 10.07 42.71 19.62
C ARG A 216 8.83 42.40 18.80
N VAL A 217 8.33 41.18 18.92
CA VAL A 217 7.23 40.68 18.09
C VAL A 217 6.17 39.96 18.92
N VAL A 218 4.93 39.96 18.44
CA VAL A 218 3.89 38.99 18.85
C VAL A 218 3.77 37.94 17.76
N GLY A 219 3.61 36.68 18.16
CA GLY A 219 3.35 35.60 17.21
C GLY A 219 2.68 34.39 17.83
N ARG A 220 2.41 33.40 16.98
CA ARG A 220 1.85 32.10 17.35
C ARG A 220 2.95 31.04 17.36
N LEU A 221 3.15 30.38 18.49
CA LEU A 221 4.18 29.35 18.64
C LEU A 221 3.80 28.08 17.86
N MET A 222 4.64 27.68 16.91
CA MET A 222 4.49 26.42 16.19
C MET A 222 5.36 25.34 16.86
N LYS A 223 4.81 24.73 17.93
CA LYS A 223 5.46 23.64 18.68
C LYS A 223 5.07 22.27 18.12
N SER A 224 5.95 21.61 17.37
CA SER A 224 5.69 20.26 16.82
C SER A 224 6.40 19.13 17.58
N GLY A 225 7.17 19.45 18.62
CA GLY A 225 7.90 18.45 19.41
C GLY A 225 9.14 17.92 18.68
N LYS A 226 9.88 16.99 19.31
CA LYS A 226 11.08 16.35 18.70
C LYS A 226 10.69 15.37 17.59
N SER A 227 10.25 15.88 16.44
CA SER A 227 9.85 15.09 15.27
C SER A 227 10.97 14.23 14.65
N PHE A 228 12.23 14.47 15.02
CA PHE A 228 13.40 13.65 14.68
C PHE A 228 14.53 13.87 15.70
N MET A 229 15.42 12.89 15.85
CA MET A 229 16.50 12.84 16.86
C MET A 229 17.36 14.11 16.99
N LYS A 230 17.58 14.83 15.89
CA LYS A 230 18.44 16.03 15.83
C LYS A 230 17.66 17.34 15.70
N LYS A 231 16.38 17.37 16.10
CA LYS A 231 15.62 18.62 16.06
C LYS A 231 16.11 19.56 17.15
N HIS A 232 16.49 20.77 16.75
CA HIS A 232 17.08 21.79 17.62
C HIS A 232 16.10 22.93 17.97
N ASP A 233 15.25 23.29 17.00
CA ASP A 233 14.44 24.51 17.05
C ASP A 233 12.98 24.22 16.66
N GLU A 234 12.05 24.94 17.29
CA GLU A 234 10.66 25.12 16.84
C GLU A 234 10.55 26.37 15.95
N ARG A 235 9.33 26.77 15.58
CA ARG A 235 9.07 27.96 14.76
C ARG A 235 8.11 28.92 15.45
N LEU A 236 8.22 30.20 15.13
CA LEU A 236 7.29 31.24 15.52
C LEU A 236 6.68 31.85 14.25
N VAL A 237 5.37 31.95 14.18
CA VAL A 237 4.69 32.68 13.11
C VAL A 237 4.36 34.07 13.65
N VAL A 238 5.09 35.08 13.20
CA VAL A 238 4.91 36.46 13.66
C VAL A 238 3.62 37.03 13.08
N THR A 239 2.83 37.68 13.93
CA THR A 239 1.55 38.32 13.58
C THR A 239 1.56 39.82 13.83
N GLU A 240 2.51 40.32 14.62
CA GLU A 240 2.65 41.74 14.94
C GLU A 240 4.11 42.07 15.23
N VAL A 241 4.58 43.24 14.79
CA VAL A 241 5.87 43.82 15.20
C VAL A 241 5.55 44.96 16.17
N LEU A 242 6.10 44.87 17.38
CA LEU A 242 5.89 45.86 18.43
C LEU A 242 6.99 46.93 18.41
N GLU A 243 8.24 46.53 18.15
CA GLU A 243 9.40 47.41 18.19
C GLU A 243 10.56 46.83 17.36
N GLY A 244 11.41 47.70 16.80
CA GLY A 244 12.68 47.33 16.17
C GLY A 244 12.74 47.51 14.66
N PRO A 245 13.91 47.30 14.03
CA PRO A 245 14.15 47.58 12.61
C PRO A 245 13.67 46.43 11.70
N ALA A 246 12.36 46.14 11.73
CA ALA A 246 11.73 45.18 10.82
C ALA A 246 10.26 45.56 10.55
N SER A 247 9.76 45.16 9.40
CA SER A 247 8.33 45.23 9.05
C SER A 247 7.73 43.83 8.95
N LEU A 248 6.41 43.74 9.08
CA LEU A 248 5.68 42.50 8.86
C LEU A 248 4.92 42.59 7.54
N GLU A 249 5.34 41.78 6.58
CA GLU A 249 4.61 41.62 5.33
C GLU A 249 3.51 40.57 5.52
N CYS A 250 2.30 40.94 5.12
CA CYS A 250 1.09 40.16 5.33
C CYS A 250 0.35 39.94 4.01
N GLN A 251 0.10 38.69 3.67
CA GLN A 251 -0.73 38.32 2.54
C GLN A 251 -1.90 37.45 3.02
N THR A 252 -3.12 37.85 2.68
CA THR A 252 -4.29 37.00 2.88
C THR A 252 -4.51 36.10 1.68
N ALA A 253 -4.71 34.81 1.91
CA ALA A 253 -4.99 33.82 0.87
C ALA A 253 -6.21 32.95 1.22
N ASN A 254 -6.81 32.34 0.20
CA ASN A 254 -8.01 31.51 0.37
C ASN A 254 -7.68 30.13 0.95
N LEU A 255 -8.50 29.69 1.90
CA LEU A 255 -8.44 28.36 2.49
C LEU A 255 -9.69 27.58 2.11
N THR A 256 -9.57 26.66 1.16
CA THR A 256 -10.68 25.87 0.62
C THR A 256 -10.91 24.58 1.41
N THR A 257 -12.05 23.92 1.21
CA THR A 257 -12.32 22.58 1.76
C THR A 257 -11.31 21.53 1.29
N ARG A 258 -10.76 21.70 0.08
CA ARG A 258 -9.66 20.86 -0.46
C ARG A 258 -8.37 21.02 0.33
N HIS A 259 -8.07 22.22 0.85
CA HIS A 259 -6.90 22.42 1.71
C HIS A 259 -7.07 21.70 3.05
N LEU A 260 -8.28 21.68 3.62
CA LEU A 260 -8.58 20.94 4.85
C LEU A 260 -8.48 19.43 4.65
N SER A 261 -9.01 18.88 3.56
CA SER A 261 -8.89 17.45 3.26
C SER A 261 -7.43 17.05 3.02
N SER A 262 -6.65 17.90 2.34
CA SER A 262 -5.22 17.74 2.14
C SER A 262 -4.42 17.78 3.45
N TRP A 263 -4.79 18.67 4.38
CA TRP A 263 -4.20 18.71 5.72
C TRP A 263 -4.44 17.41 6.49
N ARG A 264 -5.71 16.96 6.57
CA ARG A 264 -6.08 15.70 7.22
C ARG A 264 -5.31 14.51 6.65
N ALA A 265 -5.24 14.44 5.31
CA ALA A 265 -4.43 13.45 4.60
C ALA A 265 -2.95 13.45 5.03
N VAL A 266 -2.36 14.63 5.20
CA VAL A 266 -0.97 14.76 5.66
C VAL A 266 -0.82 14.26 7.10
N ILE A 267 -1.70 14.66 8.02
CA ILE A 267 -1.68 14.21 9.43
C ILE A 267 -1.86 12.69 9.52
N ASP A 268 -2.89 12.15 8.87
CA ASP A 268 -3.18 10.72 8.83
C ASP A 268 -2.00 9.92 8.26
N SER A 269 -1.30 10.48 7.26
CA SER A 269 -0.13 9.83 6.67
C SER A 269 1.09 9.79 7.59
N TYR A 270 1.19 10.71 8.56
CA TYR A 270 2.22 10.64 9.60
C TYR A 270 1.89 9.57 10.63
N VAL A 271 0.63 9.49 11.07
CA VAL A 271 0.14 8.43 11.97
C VAL A 271 0.34 7.05 11.35
N ALA A 272 -0.09 6.87 10.10
CA ALA A 272 0.08 5.62 9.37
C ALA A 272 1.56 5.24 9.09
N ALA A 273 2.48 6.17 9.26
CA ALA A 273 3.91 5.94 9.06
C ALA A 273 4.72 5.87 10.35
N SER A 274 4.13 6.22 11.49
CA SER A 274 4.79 6.07 12.78
C SER A 274 4.84 4.61 13.23
N ASP A 275 3.97 3.75 12.68
CA ASP A 275 3.74 2.36 13.11
C ASP A 275 3.52 2.28 14.63
N GLY A 276 2.83 3.27 15.21
CA GLY A 276 2.50 3.31 16.64
C GLY A 276 3.65 3.74 17.57
N ARG A 277 4.74 4.27 17.02
CA ARG A 277 5.86 4.81 17.82
C ARG A 277 5.42 6.00 18.67
N LYS A 278 5.74 5.94 19.98
CA LYS A 278 5.43 6.97 20.98
C LYS A 278 6.43 8.15 21.00
N ASP A 279 7.60 8.00 20.38
CA ASP A 279 8.65 9.03 20.26
C ASP A 279 8.47 9.94 19.02
N ALA A 280 7.23 10.10 18.55
CA ALA A 280 6.90 10.84 17.33
C ALA A 280 6.60 12.33 17.60
N ALA A 281 6.42 13.10 16.53
CA ALA A 281 6.02 14.51 16.60
C ALA A 281 4.63 14.69 17.23
N ALA A 282 4.32 15.90 17.71
CA ALA A 282 3.02 16.23 18.33
C ALA A 282 1.84 15.90 17.40
N TYR A 283 1.96 16.16 16.09
CA TYR A 283 0.95 15.80 15.08
C TYR A 283 0.77 14.29 14.83
N VAL A 284 1.54 13.44 15.53
CA VAL A 284 1.36 11.99 15.57
C VAL A 284 0.82 11.56 16.94
N THR A 285 1.43 12.06 18.02
CA THR A 285 1.07 11.66 19.39
C THR A 285 -0.26 12.25 19.85
N ASP A 286 -0.60 13.45 19.37
CA ASP A 286 -1.85 14.17 19.61
C ASP A 286 -2.59 14.40 18.28
N HIS A 287 -2.65 13.33 17.47
CA HIS A 287 -3.15 13.44 16.10
C HIS A 287 -4.60 13.91 16.01
N GLU A 288 -5.46 13.57 16.97
CA GLU A 288 -6.87 14.01 17.00
C GLU A 288 -6.97 15.54 17.03
N ARG A 289 -6.20 16.19 17.91
CA ARG A 289 -6.16 17.66 18.01
C ARG A 289 -5.53 18.33 16.80
N TRP A 290 -4.58 17.66 16.13
CA TRP A 290 -3.92 18.20 14.94
C TRP A 290 -4.70 17.93 13.66
N ARG A 291 -5.57 16.91 13.62
CA ARG A 291 -6.29 16.48 12.42
C ARG A 291 -7.28 17.54 11.95
N ASP A 292 -7.96 18.19 12.89
CA ASP A 292 -8.89 19.28 12.60
C ASP A 292 -8.24 20.63 12.90
N LEU A 293 -8.15 21.48 11.86
CA LEU A 293 -7.62 22.83 12.00
C LEU A 293 -8.63 23.75 12.68
N GLU A 294 -8.11 24.71 13.42
CA GLU A 294 -8.89 25.74 14.12
C GLU A 294 -8.35 27.13 13.75
N PRO A 295 -9.18 28.20 13.81
CA PRO A 295 -8.69 29.57 13.76
C PRO A 295 -7.59 29.83 14.80
N GLY A 296 -6.61 30.64 14.43
CA GLY A 296 -5.42 30.95 15.26
C GLY A 296 -4.30 29.92 15.19
N ARG A 297 -4.49 28.77 14.52
CA ARG A 297 -3.44 27.74 14.40
C ARG A 297 -2.34 28.17 13.42
N PRO A 298 -1.05 28.11 13.82
CA PRO A 298 0.05 28.35 12.90
C PRO A 298 0.32 27.13 12.03
N VAL A 299 0.51 27.36 10.73
CA VAL A 299 0.82 26.34 9.71
C VAL A 299 1.94 26.81 8.79
N HIS A 300 2.53 25.89 8.04
CA HIS A 300 3.35 26.27 6.88
C HIS A 300 2.51 26.18 5.61
N ALA A 301 2.61 27.19 4.74
CA ALA A 301 1.92 27.24 3.46
C ALA A 301 2.92 27.16 2.29
N VAL A 302 2.60 26.37 1.28
CA VAL A 302 3.26 26.44 -0.04
C VAL A 302 2.44 27.38 -0.91
N MET A 303 3.08 28.42 -1.45
CA MET A 303 2.42 29.43 -2.26
C MET A 303 2.68 29.20 -3.75
N VAL A 304 1.68 29.43 -4.60
CA VAL A 304 1.79 29.52 -6.05
C VAL A 304 1.21 30.86 -6.48
N GLY A 305 2.09 31.82 -6.76
CA GLY A 305 1.67 33.21 -6.91
C GLY A 305 1.03 33.72 -5.62
N ARG A 306 -0.25 34.13 -5.69
CA ARG A 306 -1.00 34.61 -4.52
C ARG A 306 -1.82 33.53 -3.83
N ASP A 307 -1.93 32.35 -4.42
CA ASP A 307 -2.77 31.26 -3.94
C ASP A 307 -1.98 30.28 -3.09
N VAL A 308 -2.69 29.62 -2.17
CA VAL A 308 -2.14 28.52 -1.37
C VAL A 308 -2.29 27.22 -2.17
N ASP A 309 -1.18 26.54 -2.45
CA ASP A 309 -1.19 25.19 -3.03
C ASP A 309 -1.56 24.15 -1.96
N ARG A 310 -0.89 24.23 -0.80
CA ARG A 310 -1.14 23.33 0.34
C ARG A 310 -0.63 23.91 1.65
N ILE A 311 -1.15 23.36 2.74
CA ILE A 311 -0.69 23.63 4.10
C ILE A 311 -0.14 22.35 4.74
N VAL A 312 0.91 22.49 5.55
CA VAL A 312 1.61 21.37 6.20
C VAL A 312 2.02 21.70 7.64
N PRO A 313 2.09 20.71 8.55
CA PRO A 313 2.43 20.93 9.96
C PRO A 313 3.93 21.07 10.21
N SER A 314 4.78 20.80 9.21
CA SER A 314 6.24 20.75 9.36
C SER A 314 6.96 21.02 8.03
N MET A 315 8.11 21.69 8.12
CA MET A 315 8.91 22.08 6.94
C MET A 315 9.50 20.91 6.16
N ILE A 316 9.91 19.84 6.85
CA ILE A 316 10.42 18.62 6.21
C ILE A 316 9.32 17.58 6.33
N GLY A 317 8.34 17.72 5.44
CA GLY A 317 7.08 17.05 5.60
C GLY A 317 6.68 16.08 4.50
N ARG A 318 5.40 15.78 4.52
CA ARG A 318 4.73 14.99 3.49
C ARG A 318 3.88 15.90 2.64
N ALA A 319 3.82 15.62 1.34
CA ALA A 319 2.91 16.28 0.43
C ALA A 319 1.80 15.30 0.01
N PRO A 320 0.53 15.73 0.06
CA PRO A 320 -0.60 14.94 -0.41
C PRO A 320 -0.60 14.91 -1.94
N PHE A 321 -1.09 13.81 -2.51
CA PHE A 321 -1.39 13.74 -3.93
C PHE A 321 -2.60 14.61 -4.28
N ALA A 322 -2.79 14.89 -5.58
CA ALA A 322 -3.87 15.75 -6.05
C ALA A 322 -5.28 15.16 -5.83
N ARG A 323 -5.40 13.82 -5.85
CA ARG A 323 -6.63 13.05 -5.70
C ARG A 323 -6.41 11.82 -4.80
N SER A 324 -7.48 11.33 -4.22
CA SER A 324 -7.54 10.07 -3.48
C SER A 324 -7.59 8.85 -4.42
N PRO A 325 -7.20 7.64 -3.96
CA PRO A 325 -7.36 6.44 -4.77
C PRO A 325 -8.81 6.17 -5.17
N ARG A 326 -9.79 6.57 -4.35
CA ARG A 326 -11.23 6.46 -4.66
C ARG A 326 -11.64 7.36 -5.82
N GLU A 327 -11.18 8.62 -5.84
CA GLU A 327 -11.43 9.54 -6.96
C GLU A 327 -10.79 9.05 -8.26
N VAL A 328 -9.57 8.48 -8.18
CA VAL A 328 -8.87 7.91 -9.35
C VAL A 328 -9.53 6.64 -9.89
N ALA A 329 -10.17 5.84 -9.03
CA ALA A 329 -10.92 4.65 -9.47
C ALA A 329 -12.14 5.01 -10.34
N GLY A 330 -12.75 6.17 -10.07
CA GLY A 330 -14.00 6.58 -10.71
C GLY A 330 -15.22 5.80 -10.17
N PRO A 331 -16.43 6.37 -10.29
CA PRO A 331 -17.63 5.80 -9.70
C PRO A 331 -17.95 4.41 -10.24
N ASP A 332 -17.60 4.09 -11.49
CA ASP A 332 -18.00 2.82 -12.13
C ASP A 332 -17.25 1.59 -11.62
N LEU A 333 -16.10 1.78 -10.96
CA LEU A 333 -15.33 0.67 -10.37
C LEU A 333 -15.59 0.50 -8.87
N LEU A 334 -16.15 1.51 -8.20
CA LEU A 334 -16.41 1.47 -6.76
C LEU A 334 -17.57 0.53 -6.41
N PRO A 335 -17.60 -0.06 -5.20
CA PRO A 335 -18.74 -0.85 -4.72
C PRO A 335 -20.06 -0.12 -4.99
N ALA A 336 -21.08 -0.85 -5.47
CA ALA A 336 -22.40 -0.27 -5.70
C ALA A 336 -22.97 0.27 -4.37
N THR A 337 -23.58 1.46 -4.43
CA THR A 337 -24.31 2.08 -3.30
C THR A 337 -25.82 1.98 -3.45
N ASP A 338 -26.28 1.52 -4.61
CA ASP A 338 -27.68 1.48 -5.02
C ASP A 338 -27.99 0.04 -5.50
N PRO A 339 -29.03 -0.61 -4.94
CA PRO A 339 -29.47 -1.94 -5.37
C PRO A 339 -29.94 -2.01 -6.84
N ASP A 340 -30.26 -0.89 -7.48
CA ASP A 340 -30.63 -0.87 -8.91
C ASP A 340 -29.40 -0.80 -9.84
N ARG A 341 -28.19 -0.70 -9.27
CA ARG A 341 -26.93 -0.67 -10.02
C ARG A 341 -25.94 -1.74 -9.57
N LEU A 342 -26.44 -2.93 -9.24
CA LEU A 342 -25.58 -4.06 -8.88
C LEU A 342 -24.85 -4.58 -10.12
N SER A 343 -23.55 -4.82 -9.97
CA SER A 343 -22.76 -5.49 -11.00
C SER A 343 -23.15 -6.97 -11.15
N PRO A 344 -22.77 -7.66 -12.24
CA PRO A 344 -23.02 -9.08 -12.38
C PRO A 344 -22.56 -9.90 -11.17
N ALA A 345 -21.38 -9.61 -10.60
CA ALA A 345 -20.88 -10.32 -9.44
C ALA A 345 -21.73 -10.06 -8.18
N ASP A 346 -22.21 -8.84 -7.99
CA ASP A 346 -23.08 -8.48 -6.86
C ASP A 346 -24.42 -9.23 -6.93
N ARG A 347 -25.02 -9.34 -8.11
CA ARG A 347 -26.27 -10.09 -8.31
C ARG A 347 -26.07 -11.60 -8.07
N VAL A 348 -24.97 -12.16 -8.56
CA VAL A 348 -24.70 -13.60 -8.48
C VAL A 348 -24.25 -14.03 -7.08
N PHE A 349 -23.32 -13.31 -6.46
CA PHE A 349 -22.70 -13.71 -5.19
C PHE A 349 -23.30 -13.01 -3.96
N GLY A 350 -24.01 -11.90 -4.15
CA GLY A 350 -24.62 -11.09 -3.11
C GLY A 350 -23.88 -9.77 -2.89
N TRP A 351 -24.59 -8.82 -2.28
CA TRP A 351 -24.13 -7.45 -2.06
C TRP A 351 -24.55 -6.94 -0.69
N VAL A 352 -23.74 -6.03 -0.12
CA VAL A 352 -24.02 -5.32 1.13
C VAL A 352 -23.70 -3.84 0.90
N ALA A 353 -24.59 -2.96 1.34
CA ALA A 353 -24.41 -1.52 1.20
C ALA A 353 -23.14 -1.03 1.94
N PRO A 354 -22.24 -0.28 1.27
CA PRO A 354 -20.99 0.15 1.89
C PRO A 354 -21.11 1.07 3.10
N ALA A 355 -22.17 1.89 3.18
CA ALA A 355 -22.36 2.91 4.21
C ALA A 355 -23.31 2.47 5.35
N GLY A 356 -23.74 1.20 5.37
CA GLY A 356 -24.90 0.78 6.15
C GLY A 356 -26.21 1.36 5.58
N PRO A 357 -27.37 0.79 5.95
CA PRO A 357 -28.65 1.34 5.49
C PRO A 357 -28.93 2.70 6.15
N ALA A 358 -29.37 3.67 5.35
CA ALA A 358 -30.18 4.76 5.87
C ALA A 358 -31.60 4.22 6.08
N ASP A 359 -32.40 4.85 6.94
CA ASP A 359 -33.77 4.39 7.18
C ASP A 359 -34.56 4.26 5.87
N GLY A 360 -35.09 3.06 5.63
CA GLY A 360 -35.86 2.73 4.43
C GLY A 360 -35.05 2.29 3.20
N THR A 361 -33.72 2.17 3.26
CA THR A 361 -32.91 1.69 2.12
C THR A 361 -32.53 0.21 2.23
N VAL A 362 -32.34 -0.45 1.08
CA VAL A 362 -31.94 -1.86 1.01
C VAL A 362 -30.51 -2.02 1.54
N ALA A 363 -30.37 -2.63 2.71
CA ALA A 363 -29.08 -2.84 3.37
C ALA A 363 -28.20 -3.90 2.69
N ALA A 364 -28.82 -4.91 2.10
CA ALA A 364 -28.12 -6.03 1.49
C ALA A 364 -29.01 -6.76 0.49
N TYR A 365 -28.36 -7.47 -0.43
CA TYR A 365 -28.99 -8.36 -1.39
C TYR A 365 -28.39 -9.77 -1.28
N ARG A 366 -29.26 -10.77 -1.11
CA ARG A 366 -28.84 -12.16 -1.09
C ARG A 366 -28.51 -12.62 -2.51
N GLY A 367 -27.29 -13.08 -2.75
CA GLY A 367 -26.90 -13.64 -4.05
C GLY A 367 -27.64 -14.93 -4.43
N HIS A 368 -27.60 -15.23 -5.72
CA HIS A 368 -28.19 -16.41 -6.34
C HIS A 368 -27.31 -17.66 -6.31
N VAL A 369 -26.06 -17.57 -5.84
CA VAL A 369 -25.14 -18.71 -5.72
C VAL A 369 -24.93 -19.12 -4.27
N ARG A 370 -25.04 -20.43 -4.01
CA ARG A 370 -24.70 -21.10 -2.76
C ARG A 370 -23.74 -22.27 -3.02
N LEU A 371 -22.95 -22.62 -2.02
CA LEU A 371 -22.08 -23.79 -2.04
C LEU A 371 -22.52 -24.75 -0.95
N ASP A 372 -22.61 -26.03 -1.30
CA ASP A 372 -22.73 -27.12 -0.33
C ASP A 372 -21.39 -27.29 0.43
N PRO A 373 -21.37 -28.04 1.55
CA PRO A 373 -20.12 -28.34 2.24
C PRO A 373 -19.05 -28.90 1.30
N VAL A 374 -17.79 -28.53 1.55
CA VAL A 374 -16.66 -29.00 0.76
C VAL A 374 -16.05 -30.19 1.49
N VAL A 375 -15.91 -31.32 0.78
CA VAL A 375 -15.41 -32.57 1.36
C VAL A 375 -14.09 -32.96 0.70
N CYS A 376 -13.11 -33.41 1.49
CA CYS A 376 -11.90 -34.03 0.97
C CYS A 376 -12.23 -35.45 0.50
N VAL A 377 -11.97 -35.75 -0.78
CA VAL A 377 -12.24 -37.05 -1.42
C VAL A 377 -10.97 -37.81 -1.79
N THR A 378 -9.80 -37.30 -1.39
CA THR A 378 -8.54 -38.04 -1.50
C THR A 378 -8.47 -39.15 -0.47
N ASP A 379 -8.13 -40.35 -0.93
CA ASP A 379 -7.85 -41.49 -0.06
C ASP A 379 -6.52 -41.33 0.69
N GLY A 380 -6.45 -41.83 1.92
CA GLY A 380 -5.23 -41.82 2.74
C GLY A 380 -4.90 -40.46 3.37
N GLN A 381 -3.61 -40.18 3.52
CA GLN A 381 -3.13 -39.00 4.25
C GLN A 381 -3.19 -37.74 3.38
N ALA A 382 -4.22 -36.91 3.59
CA ALA A 382 -4.44 -35.64 2.89
C ALA A 382 -3.82 -34.41 3.58
N VAL A 383 -3.04 -34.61 4.66
CA VAL A 383 -2.29 -33.56 5.38
C VAL A 383 -0.83 -33.98 5.49
N HIS A 384 0.07 -33.17 4.94
CA HIS A 384 1.50 -33.33 5.13
C HIS A 384 1.93 -32.58 6.39
N ARG A 385 2.35 -33.31 7.41
CA ARG A 385 2.98 -32.75 8.62
C ARG A 385 4.49 -32.69 8.39
N LEU A 386 5.07 -31.54 8.70
CA LEU A 386 6.50 -31.34 8.62
C LEU A 386 7.18 -31.93 9.85
N GLU A 387 8.35 -32.51 9.64
CA GLU A 387 9.24 -32.92 10.74
C GLU A 387 9.66 -31.72 11.59
N VAL A 388 9.91 -30.58 10.93
CA VAL A 388 10.24 -29.31 11.58
C VAL A 388 9.33 -28.22 11.04
N SER A 389 8.70 -27.46 11.93
CA SER A 389 7.80 -26.37 11.55
C SER A 389 8.50 -25.36 10.64
N ALA A 390 7.89 -25.01 9.51
CA ALA A 390 8.46 -24.09 8.53
C ALA A 390 8.17 -22.63 8.93
N LYS A 391 9.23 -21.83 9.07
CA LYS A 391 9.14 -20.39 9.28
C LYS A 391 8.91 -19.69 7.93
N LEU A 392 7.73 -19.09 7.72
CA LEU A 392 7.32 -18.55 6.42
C LEU A 392 7.89 -17.15 6.15
N ALA A 393 8.23 -16.85 4.91
CA ALA A 393 8.72 -15.53 4.50
C ALA A 393 7.66 -14.43 4.71
N VAL A 394 8.13 -13.26 5.14
CA VAL A 394 7.28 -12.08 5.34
C VAL A 394 7.33 -11.21 4.09
N LEU A 395 6.22 -11.15 3.37
CA LEU A 395 6.09 -10.28 2.21
C LEU A 395 5.18 -9.10 2.53
N ASN A 396 5.76 -7.90 2.49
CA ASN A 396 5.01 -6.67 2.55
C ASN A 396 4.42 -6.37 1.17
N SER A 397 3.17 -5.90 1.14
CA SER A 397 2.64 -5.25 -0.06
C SER A 397 3.24 -3.83 -0.17
N PRO A 398 3.49 -3.31 -1.38
CA PRO A 398 3.85 -1.91 -1.53
C PRO A 398 2.78 -1.04 -0.86
N LYS A 399 3.18 0.03 -0.18
CA LYS A 399 2.19 0.99 0.37
C LYS A 399 1.49 1.65 -0.84
N PRO A 400 0.17 1.93 -0.80
CA PRO A 400 -0.53 2.64 -1.88
C PRO A 400 0.08 4.00 -2.27
N SER A 401 0.89 4.60 -1.38
CA SER A 401 1.69 5.78 -1.67
C SER A 401 2.82 5.54 -2.69
N GLN A 402 3.18 4.28 -2.98
CA GLN A 402 4.03 3.87 -4.10
C GLN A 402 3.22 3.87 -5.40
N PHE A 403 2.68 5.03 -5.76
CA PHE A 403 1.66 5.21 -6.81
C PHE A 403 2.01 4.54 -8.16
N ARG A 404 3.30 4.49 -8.55
CA ARG A 404 3.78 3.82 -9.78
C ARG A 404 3.37 2.34 -9.93
N PHE A 405 2.90 1.72 -8.85
CA PHE A 405 2.48 0.33 -8.78
C PHE A 405 0.96 0.17 -8.88
N TYR A 406 0.21 1.25 -8.69
CA TYR A 406 -1.25 1.24 -8.54
C TYR A 406 -1.96 2.04 -9.64
N VAL A 407 -1.35 3.12 -10.10
CA VAL A 407 -1.93 4.01 -11.12
C VAL A 407 -1.19 3.87 -12.45
N GLY A 408 -1.95 3.99 -13.53
CA GLY A 408 -1.49 4.07 -14.90
C GLY A 408 -1.74 5.44 -15.48
N ASP A 409 -1.38 5.65 -16.74
CA ASP A 409 -1.80 6.83 -17.49
C ASP A 409 -3.32 6.79 -17.78
N GLY A 410 -3.84 7.75 -18.56
CA GLY A 410 -5.27 7.83 -18.86
C GLY A 410 -5.85 6.62 -19.61
N ARG A 411 -5.01 5.74 -20.14
CA ARG A 411 -5.39 4.49 -20.80
C ARG A 411 -5.27 3.27 -19.87
N GLY A 412 -4.75 3.45 -18.65
CA GLY A 412 -4.48 2.37 -17.70
C GLY A 412 -3.12 1.70 -17.88
N GLU A 413 -2.31 2.18 -18.82
CA GLU A 413 -0.97 1.64 -19.11
C GLU A 413 0.01 2.00 -17.98
N PRO A 414 1.07 1.19 -17.74
CA PRO A 414 2.09 1.52 -16.76
C PRO A 414 2.67 2.93 -16.98
N LEU A 415 2.83 3.71 -15.90
CA LEU A 415 3.49 5.01 -15.98
C LEU A 415 4.91 4.88 -16.57
N ARG A 416 5.35 5.91 -17.30
CA ARG A 416 6.68 5.93 -17.93
C ARG A 416 7.79 5.64 -16.91
N ARG A 417 8.75 4.78 -17.28
CA ARG A 417 9.98 4.57 -16.51
C ARG A 417 10.68 5.91 -16.24
N GLY A 418 11.17 6.11 -15.03
CA GLY A 418 11.83 7.36 -14.64
C GLY A 418 10.91 8.40 -13.99
N THR A 419 9.58 8.17 -14.01
CA THR A 419 8.59 9.04 -13.36
C THR A 419 9.01 9.37 -11.93
N ALA A 420 9.18 10.66 -11.67
CA ALA A 420 9.71 11.17 -10.41
C ALA A 420 8.83 10.73 -9.23
N HIS A 421 9.46 10.44 -8.09
CA HIS A 421 8.73 10.15 -6.86
C HIS A 421 8.30 11.45 -6.17
N SER A 422 7.31 12.13 -6.74
CA SER A 422 6.75 13.38 -6.22
C SER A 422 5.22 13.33 -6.17
N ALA A 423 4.63 14.16 -5.32
CA ALA A 423 3.18 14.23 -5.14
C ALA A 423 2.46 14.71 -6.41
N SER A 424 3.12 15.53 -7.24
CA SER A 424 2.59 15.99 -8.52
C SER A 424 2.49 14.90 -9.59
N MET A 425 3.24 13.80 -9.46
CA MET A 425 3.31 12.74 -10.48
C MET A 425 2.42 11.53 -10.17
N GLY A 426 1.80 11.48 -8.99
CA GLY A 426 0.97 10.36 -8.55
C GLY A 426 -0.45 10.77 -8.25
N TYR A 427 -1.41 9.90 -8.58
CA TYR A 427 -2.85 10.18 -8.52
C TYR A 427 -3.22 11.52 -9.21
N ALA A 428 -2.50 11.85 -10.28
CA ALA A 428 -2.71 13.06 -11.07
C ALA A 428 -4.02 12.98 -11.88
N PRO A 429 -4.65 14.11 -12.29
CA PRO A 429 -5.97 14.16 -12.94
C PRO A 429 -6.17 13.22 -14.15
N ASP A 430 -5.11 12.96 -14.89
CA ASP A 430 -5.07 12.14 -16.11
C ASP A 430 -4.75 10.66 -15.86
N GLN A 431 -4.68 10.23 -14.60
CA GLN A 431 -4.36 8.85 -14.23
C GLN A 431 -5.61 8.04 -13.86
N THR A 432 -5.54 6.72 -14.04
CA THR A 432 -6.54 5.75 -13.56
C THR A 432 -5.88 4.60 -12.80
N LEU A 433 -6.66 3.77 -12.11
CA LEU A 433 -6.16 2.55 -11.48
C LEU A 433 -5.82 1.48 -12.54
N ARG A 434 -4.74 0.72 -12.31
CA ARG A 434 -4.25 -0.33 -13.22
C ARG A 434 -5.00 -1.67 -13.14
N GLY A 435 -6.17 -1.68 -12.52
CA GLY A 435 -7.00 -2.87 -12.37
C GLY A 435 -6.87 -3.57 -11.01
N ARG A 436 -7.07 -4.90 -11.01
CA ARG A 436 -7.22 -5.72 -9.81
C ARG A 436 -5.86 -6.16 -9.25
N LYS A 437 -5.77 -6.23 -7.92
CA LYS A 437 -4.66 -6.92 -7.26
C LYS A 437 -4.77 -8.42 -7.50
N VAL A 438 -3.72 -9.02 -8.06
CA VAL A 438 -3.64 -10.46 -8.29
C VAL A 438 -2.35 -11.04 -7.73
N TYR A 439 -2.37 -12.32 -7.38
CA TYR A 439 -1.18 -13.10 -7.01
C TYR A 439 -0.88 -14.10 -8.12
N VAL A 440 0.08 -13.75 -8.98
CA VAL A 440 0.48 -14.54 -10.15
C VAL A 440 0.84 -15.96 -9.73
N HIS A 441 0.34 -16.97 -10.46
CA HIS A 441 0.72 -18.37 -10.25
C HIS A 441 2.21 -18.58 -10.52
N HIS A 442 2.94 -19.24 -9.63
CA HIS A 442 4.32 -19.61 -9.99
C HIS A 442 4.26 -20.87 -10.85
N HIS A 443 5.25 -21.05 -11.74
CA HIS A 443 5.35 -22.25 -12.55
C HIS A 443 5.87 -23.41 -11.69
N HIS A 444 4.96 -24.05 -10.98
CA HIS A 444 5.25 -25.10 -10.01
C HIS A 444 5.25 -26.51 -10.62
N LYS A 445 4.73 -26.67 -11.86
CA LYS A 445 4.76 -27.94 -12.59
C LYS A 445 6.19 -28.47 -12.82
N ASP A 446 7.18 -27.58 -12.76
CA ASP A 446 8.60 -27.88 -12.95
C ASP A 446 9.36 -27.99 -11.62
N LEU A 447 8.70 -27.77 -10.47
CA LEU A 447 9.34 -27.90 -9.15
C LEU A 447 9.20 -29.32 -8.64
N PRO A 448 10.30 -29.95 -8.20
CA PRO A 448 10.24 -31.32 -7.73
C PRO A 448 9.63 -31.35 -6.30
N PRO A 449 9.01 -32.47 -5.87
CA PRO A 449 8.29 -32.56 -4.60
C PRO A 449 9.11 -32.12 -3.37
N GLU A 450 10.42 -32.35 -3.41
CA GLU A 450 11.38 -31.97 -2.38
C GLU A 450 11.38 -30.45 -2.14
N TYR A 451 11.00 -29.63 -3.12
CA TYR A 451 10.89 -28.18 -2.93
C TYR A 451 9.98 -27.85 -1.73
N TRP A 452 8.88 -28.61 -1.58
CA TRP A 452 7.90 -28.49 -0.52
C TRP A 452 8.13 -29.48 0.64
N ALA A 453 9.33 -30.03 0.79
CA ALA A 453 9.68 -30.89 1.92
C ALA A 453 10.97 -30.36 2.59
N PRO A 454 10.89 -29.26 3.35
CA PRO A 454 12.05 -28.71 4.02
C PRO A 454 12.49 -29.65 5.16
N GLY A 455 13.70 -30.19 5.07
CA GLY A 455 14.32 -30.92 6.17
C GLY A 455 14.80 -29.99 7.29
N PRO A 456 15.30 -30.55 8.40
CA PRO A 456 15.91 -29.78 9.48
C PRO A 456 17.02 -28.85 8.96
N GLY A 457 16.96 -27.58 9.36
CA GLY A 457 17.95 -26.58 8.94
C GLY A 457 17.75 -25.98 7.55
N ALA A 458 16.69 -26.35 6.82
CA ALA A 458 16.37 -25.77 5.52
C ALA A 458 16.19 -24.24 5.58
N THR A 459 16.72 -23.55 4.58
CA THR A 459 16.77 -22.08 4.50
C THR A 459 16.11 -21.54 3.23
N ALA A 460 15.89 -20.22 3.18
CA ALA A 460 15.34 -19.57 1.99
C ALA A 460 16.33 -19.57 0.81
N GLU A 461 17.62 -19.75 1.11
CA GLU A 461 18.75 -19.79 0.20
C GLU A 461 18.95 -21.17 -0.45
N ASP A 462 18.29 -22.20 0.08
CA ASP A 462 18.31 -23.55 -0.49
C ASP A 462 17.71 -23.54 -1.90
N ARG A 463 18.44 -24.14 -2.87
CA ARG A 463 17.96 -24.32 -4.24
C ARG A 463 17.52 -25.76 -4.45
N VAL A 464 16.27 -25.94 -4.86
CA VAL A 464 15.70 -27.23 -5.25
C VAL A 464 15.10 -27.10 -6.64
N GLY A 465 15.50 -27.96 -7.58
CA GLY A 465 15.14 -27.81 -8.99
C GLY A 465 15.59 -26.46 -9.58
N GLY A 466 16.76 -25.97 -9.15
CA GLY A 466 17.29 -24.66 -9.58
C GLY A 466 16.61 -23.43 -8.96
N THR A 467 15.56 -23.60 -8.15
CA THR A 467 14.75 -22.51 -7.59
C THR A 467 14.93 -22.38 -6.08
N PHE A 468 15.05 -21.14 -5.59
CA PHE A 468 15.11 -20.85 -4.15
C PHE A 468 13.79 -21.15 -3.46
N ARG A 469 13.82 -21.73 -2.25
CA ARG A 469 12.65 -21.89 -1.37
C ARG A 469 12.17 -20.56 -0.80
N SER A 470 11.65 -19.70 -1.68
CA SER A 470 11.26 -18.32 -1.37
C SER A 470 10.08 -18.21 -0.41
N TYR A 471 9.43 -19.34 -0.07
CA TYR A 471 8.41 -19.40 0.95
C TYR A 471 8.97 -19.47 2.37
N LEU A 472 10.24 -19.83 2.55
CA LEU A 472 10.92 -19.83 3.84
C LEU A 472 11.46 -18.44 4.17
N ALA A 473 11.43 -18.09 5.46
CA ALA A 473 11.99 -16.83 5.93
C ALA A 473 13.53 -16.84 5.81
N PRO A 474 14.14 -15.78 5.23
CA PRO A 474 15.59 -15.62 5.24
C PRO A 474 16.15 -15.57 6.66
N GLY A 475 17.42 -15.94 6.82
CA GLY A 475 18.13 -15.90 8.11
C GLY A 475 18.01 -14.54 8.82
N GLY A 476 17.81 -14.56 10.14
CA GLY A 476 17.69 -13.35 10.97
C GLY A 476 16.39 -12.56 10.80
N THR A 477 15.38 -13.09 10.10
CA THR A 477 14.04 -12.47 10.04
C THR A 477 13.40 -12.45 11.44
N PRO A 478 12.91 -11.30 11.96
CA PRO A 478 12.39 -11.21 13.33
C PRO A 478 11.14 -12.06 13.54
N ASP A 479 11.03 -12.65 14.73
CA ASP A 479 9.91 -13.52 15.10
C ASP A 479 8.59 -12.74 15.25
N SER A 480 8.66 -11.49 15.70
CA SER A 480 7.50 -10.59 15.86
C SER A 480 6.69 -10.34 14.59
N VAL A 481 7.29 -10.52 13.41
CA VAL A 481 6.63 -10.32 12.11
C VAL A 481 6.39 -11.62 11.34
N THR A 482 6.89 -12.74 11.85
CA THR A 482 6.90 -14.02 11.14
C THR A 482 5.82 -14.96 11.66
N ARG A 483 5.53 -16.03 10.89
CA ARG A 483 4.64 -17.12 11.28
C ARG A 483 5.32 -18.45 10.99
N ARG A 484 5.14 -19.44 11.88
CA ARG A 484 5.52 -20.84 11.63
C ARG A 484 4.30 -21.67 11.29
N VAL A 485 4.49 -22.71 10.47
CA VAL A 485 3.45 -23.67 10.12
C VAL A 485 3.94 -25.09 10.33
N GLU A 486 3.08 -25.96 10.82
CA GLU A 486 3.42 -27.36 11.11
C GLU A 486 3.20 -28.29 9.91
N GLY A 487 2.51 -27.81 8.88
CA GLY A 487 2.15 -28.61 7.72
C GLY A 487 1.25 -27.88 6.75
N TRP A 488 0.78 -28.61 5.74
CA TRP A 488 -0.17 -28.14 4.73
C TRP A 488 -0.88 -29.33 4.07
N VAL A 489 -1.90 -29.02 3.29
CA VAL A 489 -2.48 -29.98 2.35
C VAL A 489 -1.53 -30.11 1.16
N PRO A 490 -1.05 -31.32 0.80
CA PRO A 490 -0.10 -31.50 -0.30
C PRO A 490 -0.73 -31.20 -1.67
N ALA A 491 0.11 -31.12 -2.71
CA ALA A 491 -0.37 -31.12 -4.09
C ALA A 491 -1.00 -32.48 -4.44
N GLY A 492 -1.97 -32.49 -5.36
CA GLY A 492 -2.73 -33.67 -5.77
C GLY A 492 -3.95 -34.00 -4.87
N THR A 493 -4.16 -33.28 -3.77
CA THR A 493 -5.34 -33.46 -2.91
C THR A 493 -6.60 -32.94 -3.61
N ARG A 494 -7.66 -33.73 -3.57
CA ARG A 494 -8.94 -33.48 -4.22
C ARG A 494 -10.04 -33.22 -3.21
N PHE A 495 -10.83 -32.20 -3.50
CA PHE A 495 -12.05 -31.85 -2.81
C PHE A 495 -13.23 -31.90 -3.76
N ALA A 496 -14.42 -32.16 -3.24
CA ALA A 496 -15.67 -32.10 -3.97
C ALA A 496 -16.67 -31.18 -3.28
N THR A 497 -17.48 -30.49 -4.07
CA THR A 497 -18.61 -29.68 -3.58
C THR A 497 -19.64 -29.50 -4.71
N THR A 498 -20.80 -28.95 -4.37
CA THR A 498 -21.85 -28.61 -5.34
C THR A 498 -22.15 -27.11 -5.27
N VAL A 499 -22.10 -26.45 -6.42
CA VAL A 499 -22.54 -25.05 -6.60
C VAL A 499 -24.00 -25.06 -6.96
N ARG A 500 -24.86 -24.53 -6.10
CA ARG A 500 -26.30 -24.37 -6.36
C ARG A 500 -26.60 -22.96 -6.80
N PHE A 501 -27.49 -22.82 -7.78
CA PHE A 501 -27.90 -21.52 -8.29
C PHE A 501 -29.36 -21.48 -8.71
N ASP A 502 -29.91 -20.27 -8.70
CA ASP A 502 -31.26 -19.97 -9.16
C ASP A 502 -31.27 -18.64 -9.93
N ASN A 503 -32.21 -18.46 -10.85
CA ASN A 503 -32.47 -17.19 -11.52
C ASN A 503 -31.28 -16.52 -12.25
N LEU A 504 -30.29 -17.29 -12.72
CA LEU A 504 -29.16 -16.73 -13.47
C LEU A 504 -29.54 -16.44 -14.93
N THR A 505 -29.12 -15.30 -15.48
CA THR A 505 -29.18 -15.07 -16.93
C THR A 505 -28.26 -16.06 -17.66
N GLY A 506 -28.47 -16.25 -18.97
CA GLY A 506 -27.58 -17.09 -19.77
C GLY A 506 -26.11 -16.63 -19.72
N THR A 507 -25.87 -15.32 -19.66
CA THR A 507 -24.52 -14.75 -19.56
C THR A 507 -23.93 -14.91 -18.16
N GLU A 508 -24.70 -14.72 -17.09
CA GLU A 508 -24.23 -14.96 -15.71
C GLU A 508 -23.93 -16.44 -15.47
N LEU A 509 -24.78 -17.34 -15.97
CA LEU A 509 -24.52 -18.78 -15.94
C LEU A 509 -23.27 -19.12 -16.76
N GLY A 510 -23.15 -18.57 -17.98
CA GLY A 510 -21.97 -18.78 -18.82
C GLY A 510 -20.67 -18.34 -18.16
N ALA A 511 -20.67 -17.19 -17.49
CA ALA A 511 -19.54 -16.69 -16.71
C ALA A 511 -19.19 -17.60 -15.52
N LEU A 512 -20.20 -18.09 -14.78
CA LEU A 512 -20.01 -19.01 -13.68
C LEU A 512 -19.41 -20.34 -14.16
N LEU A 513 -19.96 -20.91 -15.23
CA LEU A 513 -19.46 -22.15 -15.83
C LEU A 513 -18.03 -21.99 -16.37
N TRP A 514 -17.71 -20.84 -16.96
CA TRP A 514 -16.37 -20.55 -17.45
C TRP A 514 -15.33 -20.53 -16.33
N VAL A 515 -15.65 -19.93 -15.17
CA VAL A 515 -14.71 -19.95 -14.02
C VAL A 515 -14.67 -21.31 -13.31
N LEU A 516 -15.69 -22.15 -13.44
CA LEU A 516 -15.70 -23.52 -12.91
C LEU A 516 -14.99 -24.53 -13.80
N ASP A 517 -14.82 -24.23 -15.08
CA ASP A 517 -14.07 -25.01 -16.05
C ASP A 517 -13.25 -24.06 -16.95
N PRO A 518 -12.21 -23.41 -16.40
CA PRO A 518 -11.41 -22.46 -17.16
C PRO A 518 -10.53 -23.18 -18.20
N PRO A 519 -9.96 -22.45 -19.18
CA PRO A 519 -9.03 -23.04 -20.15
C PRO A 519 -7.88 -23.80 -19.50
N SER A 520 -7.36 -24.83 -20.19
CA SER A 520 -6.28 -25.67 -19.68
C SER A 520 -5.05 -24.87 -19.26
N GLY A 521 -4.44 -25.24 -18.13
CA GLY A 521 -3.31 -24.54 -17.52
C GLY A 521 -3.67 -23.33 -16.67
N ALA A 522 -4.94 -22.88 -16.67
CA ALA A 522 -5.40 -21.83 -15.79
C ALA A 522 -5.77 -22.38 -14.40
N HIS A 523 -5.35 -21.68 -13.36
CA HIS A 523 -5.58 -22.05 -11.96
C HIS A 523 -6.28 -20.93 -11.20
N HIS A 524 -6.92 -21.30 -10.09
CA HIS A 524 -7.44 -20.35 -9.10
C HIS A 524 -6.53 -20.29 -7.88
N ARG A 525 -6.58 -19.17 -7.15
CA ARG A 525 -5.86 -19.00 -5.87
C ARG A 525 -6.79 -19.24 -4.68
N LEU A 526 -6.43 -20.20 -3.84
CA LEU A 526 -7.18 -20.60 -2.64
C LEU A 526 -6.27 -20.65 -1.41
N GLY A 527 -6.82 -20.46 -0.21
CA GLY A 527 -6.08 -20.58 1.05
C GLY A 527 -5.09 -19.45 1.35
N GLY A 528 -4.21 -19.69 2.33
CA GLY A 528 -3.15 -18.78 2.76
C GLY A 528 -1.89 -18.90 1.91
N GLY A 529 -0.90 -18.02 2.16
CA GLY A 529 0.41 -18.14 1.53
C GLY A 529 0.45 -17.91 0.01
N ARG A 530 -0.63 -17.41 -0.61
CA ARG A 530 -0.72 -17.13 -2.06
C ARG A 530 0.47 -16.33 -2.61
N PRO A 531 0.96 -15.28 -1.92
CA PRO A 531 2.15 -14.57 -2.36
C PRO A 531 3.39 -15.48 -2.49
N LEU A 532 3.49 -16.53 -1.68
CA LEU A 532 4.63 -17.44 -1.62
C LEU A 532 4.48 -18.65 -2.56
N GLY A 533 3.43 -18.69 -3.38
CA GLY A 533 3.18 -19.76 -4.35
C GLY A 533 2.18 -20.82 -3.89
N PHE A 534 1.77 -20.84 -2.62
CA PHE A 534 0.77 -21.78 -2.11
C PHE A 534 -0.61 -21.58 -2.76
N GLY A 535 -1.40 -22.65 -2.79
CA GLY A 535 -2.82 -22.59 -3.07
C GLY A 535 -3.19 -22.34 -4.53
N SER A 536 -2.37 -22.76 -5.48
CA SER A 536 -2.82 -22.95 -6.86
C SER A 536 -3.74 -24.17 -6.89
N VAL A 537 -4.98 -24.01 -7.36
CA VAL A 537 -5.93 -25.12 -7.48
C VAL A 537 -6.52 -25.17 -8.89
N ARG A 538 -6.74 -26.39 -9.38
CA ARG A 538 -7.50 -26.66 -10.59
C ARG A 538 -8.93 -26.97 -10.21
N VAL A 539 -9.88 -26.27 -10.82
CA VAL A 539 -11.31 -26.54 -10.65
C VAL A 539 -11.79 -27.27 -11.89
N GLY A 540 -12.59 -28.31 -11.70
CA GLY A 540 -13.16 -29.10 -12.80
C GLY A 540 -14.66 -29.31 -12.59
N LEU A 541 -15.41 -29.22 -13.69
CA LEU A 541 -16.84 -29.46 -13.71
C LEU A 541 -17.10 -30.97 -13.90
N ASP A 542 -17.91 -31.55 -13.02
CA ASP A 542 -18.41 -32.91 -13.18
C ASP A 542 -19.80 -32.86 -13.85
N LEU A 543 -19.84 -33.20 -15.15
CA LEU A 543 -21.06 -33.18 -15.94
C LEU A 543 -22.08 -34.23 -15.46
N ALA A 544 -21.64 -35.36 -14.91
CA ALA A 544 -22.54 -36.41 -14.47
C ALA A 544 -23.35 -35.99 -13.23
N GLY A 545 -22.72 -35.25 -12.31
CA GLY A 545 -23.39 -34.66 -11.14
C GLY A 545 -24.11 -33.33 -11.39
N THR A 546 -24.01 -32.77 -12.60
CA THR A 546 -24.53 -31.43 -12.95
C THR A 546 -25.93 -31.49 -13.54
N GLN A 547 -26.83 -30.63 -13.03
CA GLN A 547 -28.18 -30.46 -13.56
C GLN A 547 -28.45 -28.97 -13.77
N VAL A 548 -28.81 -28.60 -15.00
CA VAL A 548 -29.14 -27.22 -15.36
C VAL A 548 -30.46 -27.19 -16.12
N LEU A 549 -31.39 -26.37 -15.64
CA LEU A 549 -32.73 -26.26 -16.18
C LEU A 549 -33.01 -24.83 -16.62
N ALA A 550 -33.65 -24.69 -17.79
CA ALA A 550 -34.27 -23.44 -18.17
C ALA A 550 -35.52 -23.19 -17.31
N GLY A 551 -35.81 -21.94 -16.96
CA GLY A 551 -36.92 -21.58 -16.08
C GLY A 551 -38.28 -22.04 -16.58
N ARG A 552 -38.51 -22.02 -17.89
CA ARG A 552 -39.71 -22.61 -18.51
C ARG A 552 -39.87 -24.11 -18.22
N ALA A 553 -38.77 -24.86 -18.16
CA ALA A 553 -38.79 -26.29 -17.83
C ALA A 553 -39.08 -26.48 -16.34
N VAL A 554 -38.49 -25.64 -15.47
CA VAL A 554 -38.81 -25.63 -14.03
C VAL A 554 -40.30 -25.34 -13.81
N ALA A 555 -40.85 -24.32 -14.47
CA ALA A 555 -42.28 -24.01 -14.39
C ALA A 555 -43.15 -25.16 -14.89
N GLY A 556 -42.79 -25.77 -16.03
CA GLY A 556 -43.46 -26.96 -16.56
C GLY A 556 -43.47 -28.12 -15.57
N ARG A 557 -42.33 -28.41 -14.93
CA ARG A 557 -42.19 -29.45 -13.90
C ARG A 557 -43.09 -29.20 -12.68
N TYR A 558 -43.12 -27.98 -12.15
CA TYR A 558 -43.98 -27.66 -11.01
C TYR A 558 -45.46 -27.64 -11.37
N THR A 559 -45.80 -27.38 -12.64
CA THR A 559 -47.19 -27.40 -13.12
C THR A 559 -47.68 -28.83 -13.38
N SER A 560 -46.83 -29.69 -13.95
CA SER A 560 -47.20 -31.07 -14.30
C SER A 560 -47.07 -32.05 -13.13
N LEU A 561 -46.22 -31.73 -12.15
CA LEU A 561 -45.80 -32.63 -11.05
C LEU A 561 -45.25 -33.98 -11.55
N ALA A 562 -44.90 -34.08 -12.83
CA ALA A 562 -44.43 -35.31 -13.45
C ALA A 562 -42.89 -35.45 -13.32
N PRO A 563 -42.37 -36.69 -13.25
CA PRO A 563 -40.93 -36.93 -13.38
C PRO A 563 -40.47 -36.51 -14.78
N GLN A 564 -39.46 -35.63 -14.90
CA GLN A 564 -38.80 -35.32 -16.17
C GLN A 564 -37.38 -35.90 -16.20
N SER A 565 -37.00 -36.44 -17.37
CA SER A 565 -35.62 -36.84 -17.64
C SER A 565 -34.83 -35.62 -18.12
N ASP A 566 -34.07 -35.01 -17.21
CA ASP A 566 -33.44 -33.70 -17.39
C ASP A 566 -31.95 -33.74 -17.78
N ALA A 567 -31.38 -34.96 -17.92
CA ALA A 567 -29.93 -35.14 -17.97
C ALA A 567 -29.30 -34.72 -19.32
N SER A 568 -29.93 -35.03 -20.47
CA SER A 568 -29.32 -34.73 -21.78
C SER A 568 -29.35 -33.23 -22.12
N ASP A 569 -30.37 -32.50 -21.69
CA ASP A 569 -30.49 -31.05 -21.89
C ASP A 569 -29.48 -30.26 -21.05
N SER A 570 -29.12 -30.77 -19.86
CA SER A 570 -28.16 -30.11 -18.96
C SER A 570 -26.79 -29.94 -19.63
N ALA A 571 -26.24 -31.01 -20.22
CA ALA A 571 -24.94 -30.96 -20.89
C ALA A 571 -24.93 -29.97 -22.07
N ARG A 572 -26.03 -29.94 -22.85
CA ARG A 572 -26.20 -28.98 -23.96
C ARG A 572 -26.25 -27.53 -23.46
N ILE A 573 -27.02 -27.25 -22.41
CA ILE A 573 -27.13 -25.91 -21.83
C ILE A 573 -25.78 -25.44 -21.29
N VAL A 574 -25.07 -26.31 -20.56
CA VAL A 574 -23.74 -26.02 -20.01
C VAL A 574 -22.77 -25.64 -21.13
N SER A 575 -22.67 -26.48 -22.17
CA SER A 575 -21.80 -26.25 -23.32
C SER A 575 -22.14 -24.93 -24.02
N LEU A 576 -23.42 -24.68 -24.31
CA LEU A 576 -23.87 -23.47 -25.01
C LEU A 576 -23.59 -22.19 -24.21
N CYS A 577 -23.94 -22.15 -22.93
CA CYS A 577 -23.77 -20.95 -22.10
C CYS A 577 -22.28 -20.63 -21.90
N ARG A 578 -21.46 -21.65 -21.64
CA ARG A 578 -20.00 -21.49 -21.49
C ARG A 578 -19.36 -21.00 -22.80
N SER A 579 -19.69 -21.62 -23.93
CA SER A 579 -19.17 -21.22 -25.25
C SER A 579 -19.50 -19.75 -25.56
N LYS A 580 -20.77 -19.36 -25.37
CA LYS A 580 -21.20 -17.97 -25.60
C LYS A 580 -20.46 -16.96 -24.72
N PHE A 581 -20.20 -17.30 -23.46
CA PHE A 581 -19.44 -16.40 -22.59
C PHE A 581 -17.96 -16.33 -22.97
N ASP A 582 -17.37 -17.44 -23.42
CA ASP A 582 -16.01 -17.47 -23.94
C ASP A 582 -15.87 -16.63 -25.22
N ASP A 583 -16.89 -16.62 -26.08
CA ASP A 583 -16.98 -15.72 -27.24
C ASP A 583 -17.03 -14.25 -26.80
N VAL A 584 -17.83 -13.91 -25.78
CA VAL A 584 -17.83 -12.55 -25.18
C VAL A 584 -16.44 -12.15 -24.70
N LEU A 585 -15.71 -13.06 -24.05
CA LEU A 585 -14.34 -12.80 -23.59
C LEU A 585 -13.34 -12.66 -24.75
N ARG A 586 -13.53 -13.38 -25.86
CA ARG A 586 -12.67 -13.27 -27.04
C ARG A 586 -12.91 -11.99 -27.85
N GLU A 587 -14.18 -11.68 -28.08
CA GLU A 587 -14.58 -10.67 -29.06
C GLU A 587 -14.82 -9.31 -28.41
N ALA A 588 -15.56 -9.28 -27.29
CA ALA A 588 -15.96 -8.03 -26.65
C ALA A 588 -15.02 -7.60 -25.51
N LEU A 589 -14.38 -8.55 -24.81
CA LEU A 589 -13.50 -8.27 -23.66
C LEU A 589 -12.11 -8.93 -23.77
N PRO A 590 -11.41 -8.83 -24.92
CA PRO A 590 -10.14 -9.54 -25.15
C PRO A 590 -9.05 -9.19 -24.12
N GLN A 591 -9.00 -7.95 -23.65
CA GLN A 591 -8.00 -7.51 -22.66
C GLN A 591 -8.27 -8.12 -21.28
N VAL A 592 -9.54 -8.25 -20.89
CA VAL A 592 -9.92 -8.94 -19.64
C VAL A 592 -9.51 -10.40 -19.71
N ARG A 593 -9.81 -11.07 -20.83
CA ARG A 593 -9.42 -12.47 -21.07
C ARG A 593 -7.92 -12.65 -21.01
N LYS A 594 -7.15 -11.80 -21.71
CA LYS A 594 -5.67 -11.84 -21.73
C LYS A 594 -5.09 -11.64 -20.33
N ALA A 595 -5.52 -10.61 -19.62
CA ALA A 595 -5.01 -10.30 -18.28
C ALA A 595 -5.36 -11.40 -17.26
N TRP A 596 -6.58 -11.95 -17.33
CA TRP A 596 -7.00 -13.04 -16.45
C TRP A 596 -6.19 -14.30 -16.72
N LEU A 597 -6.00 -14.70 -17.99
CA LEU A 597 -5.20 -15.87 -18.34
C LEU A 597 -3.73 -15.71 -17.94
N ALA A 598 -3.13 -14.53 -18.15
CA ALA A 598 -1.77 -14.25 -17.70
C ALA A 598 -1.65 -14.40 -16.17
N ALA A 599 -2.65 -13.91 -15.42
CA ALA A 599 -2.67 -14.07 -13.98
C ALA A 599 -2.85 -15.53 -13.55
N ALA A 600 -3.77 -16.26 -14.20
CA ALA A 600 -4.20 -17.63 -13.87
C ALA A 600 -3.20 -18.72 -14.29
N CYS A 601 -2.42 -18.50 -15.35
CA CYS A 601 -1.43 -19.45 -15.85
C CYS A 601 -0.02 -19.20 -15.31
N GLY A 602 0.31 -17.96 -14.92
CA GLY A 602 1.67 -17.55 -14.56
C GLY A 602 2.45 -16.91 -15.71
N PHE A 603 3.68 -16.43 -15.43
CA PHE A 603 4.55 -15.81 -16.42
C PHE A 603 5.26 -16.84 -17.30
N GLN A 604 5.04 -16.78 -18.62
CA GLN A 604 5.76 -17.61 -19.58
C GLN A 604 6.94 -16.85 -20.18
N THR A 605 8.06 -17.53 -20.43
CA THR A 605 9.14 -17.01 -21.28
C THR A 605 8.75 -17.11 -22.76
N SER A 606 9.45 -16.39 -23.63
CA SER A 606 9.22 -16.30 -25.07
C SER A 606 9.27 -17.65 -25.80
N ASP A 607 9.99 -18.62 -25.23
CA ASP A 607 10.08 -20.02 -25.69
C ASP A 607 8.97 -20.93 -25.13
N GLY A 608 8.03 -20.38 -24.36
CA GLY A 608 6.89 -21.09 -23.77
C GLY A 608 7.20 -21.80 -22.45
N ALA A 609 8.43 -21.70 -21.92
CA ALA A 609 8.78 -22.23 -20.61
C ALA A 609 8.19 -21.37 -19.47
N GLY A 610 8.12 -21.93 -18.26
CA GLY A 610 7.67 -21.18 -17.09
C GLY A 610 8.76 -20.26 -16.55
N ALA A 611 8.48 -18.96 -16.43
CA ALA A 611 9.39 -18.02 -15.78
C ALA A 611 9.26 -18.09 -14.25
N PRO A 612 10.36 -18.00 -13.49
CA PRO A 612 10.29 -17.98 -12.03
C PRO A 612 9.59 -16.73 -11.53
N VAL A 613 8.59 -16.91 -10.65
CA VAL A 613 7.93 -15.80 -9.95
C VAL A 613 8.67 -15.55 -8.64
N HIS A 614 9.24 -14.35 -8.51
CA HIS A 614 9.85 -13.87 -7.27
C HIS A 614 9.44 -12.42 -7.02
N TYR A 615 9.51 -11.96 -5.78
CA TYR A 615 9.29 -10.54 -5.46
C TYR A 615 10.49 -9.69 -5.83
N PRO A 616 10.33 -8.37 -6.00
CA PRO A 616 11.44 -7.48 -6.29
C PRO A 616 12.55 -7.59 -5.23
N ARG A 617 13.80 -7.74 -5.68
CA ARG A 617 14.99 -7.96 -4.84
C ARG A 617 16.15 -7.11 -5.33
N THR A 618 17.02 -6.71 -4.40
CA THR A 618 18.24 -6.00 -4.78
C THR A 618 19.33 -6.98 -5.17
N GLY A 619 19.95 -6.82 -6.33
CA GLY A 619 21.01 -7.70 -6.82
C GLY A 619 21.14 -7.63 -8.34
N ASP A 620 22.29 -8.07 -8.84
CA ASP A 620 22.57 -8.22 -10.26
C ASP A 620 22.27 -9.67 -10.69
N PRO A 621 21.16 -9.93 -11.41
CA PRO A 621 20.82 -11.27 -11.88
C PRO A 621 21.80 -11.78 -12.96
N SER A 622 22.61 -10.92 -13.57
CA SER A 622 23.62 -11.35 -14.56
C SER A 622 24.82 -12.03 -13.90
N ALA A 623 25.08 -11.74 -12.63
CA ALA A 623 26.09 -12.43 -11.82
C ALA A 623 25.60 -13.79 -11.26
N GLY A 624 24.33 -14.14 -11.46
CA GLY A 624 23.72 -15.38 -11.01
C GLY A 624 22.39 -15.17 -10.27
N PRO A 625 21.72 -16.26 -9.84
CA PRO A 625 20.44 -16.19 -9.15
C PRO A 625 20.51 -15.42 -7.83
N VAL A 626 19.61 -14.45 -7.64
CA VAL A 626 19.58 -13.61 -6.43
C VAL A 626 18.68 -14.23 -5.35
N PRO A 627 19.22 -14.59 -4.17
CA PRO A 627 18.46 -15.27 -3.12
C PRO A 627 17.37 -14.36 -2.50
N PRO A 628 16.37 -14.93 -1.81
CA PRO A 628 15.41 -14.16 -1.03
C PRO A 628 16.10 -13.30 0.04
N GLN A 629 15.54 -12.13 0.32
CA GLN A 629 16.16 -11.15 1.21
C GLN A 629 15.22 -10.76 2.34
N ARG A 630 15.74 -10.72 3.57
CA ARG A 630 15.03 -10.26 4.76
C ARG A 630 14.48 -8.84 4.59
N GLU A 631 15.29 -7.94 4.05
CA GLU A 631 14.98 -6.51 3.95
C GLU A 631 14.42 -6.14 2.58
N SER A 632 13.28 -6.73 2.20
CA SER A 632 12.61 -6.48 0.91
C SER A 632 12.31 -4.99 0.64
N TYR A 633 12.21 -4.15 1.68
CA TYR A 633 12.02 -2.71 1.54
C TYR A 633 13.18 -2.00 0.83
N LYS A 634 14.40 -2.56 0.89
CA LYS A 634 15.60 -1.97 0.24
C LYS A 634 15.41 -1.83 -1.26
N TRP A 635 14.70 -2.76 -1.90
CA TRP A 635 14.37 -2.65 -3.31
C TRP A 635 13.56 -1.39 -3.62
N PHE A 636 12.56 -1.05 -2.80
CA PHE A 636 11.75 0.16 -3.00
C PHE A 636 12.56 1.44 -2.80
N VAL A 637 13.51 1.42 -1.85
CA VAL A 637 14.44 2.53 -1.63
C VAL A 637 15.36 2.70 -2.85
N ALA A 638 15.96 1.62 -3.35
CA ALA A 638 16.79 1.62 -4.54
C ALA A 638 16.00 2.11 -5.78
N ASN A 639 14.79 1.58 -5.98
CA ASN A 639 13.93 1.95 -7.11
C ASN A 639 13.58 3.44 -7.09
N THR A 640 13.35 4.01 -5.91
CA THR A 640 13.04 5.44 -5.76
C THR A 640 14.20 6.33 -6.17
N ARG A 641 15.44 5.88 -5.91
CA ARG A 641 16.67 6.63 -6.20
C ARG A 641 17.12 6.50 -7.65
N ASP A 642 17.04 5.28 -8.20
CA ASP A 642 17.68 4.92 -9.46
C ASP A 642 16.66 4.80 -10.61
N ARG A 643 16.28 3.58 -11.00
CA ARG A 643 15.52 3.32 -12.24
C ARG A 643 14.06 3.80 -12.24
N ARG A 644 13.45 4.02 -11.06
CA ARG A 644 12.05 4.44 -10.88
C ARG A 644 11.08 3.65 -11.77
N LEU A 645 11.18 2.33 -11.66
CA LEU A 645 10.39 1.38 -12.42
C LEU A 645 8.93 1.38 -11.92
N PRO A 646 7.93 1.43 -12.83
CA PRO A 646 6.58 0.99 -12.54
C PRO A 646 6.52 -0.55 -12.45
N LEU A 647 5.39 -1.11 -12.02
CA LEU A 647 5.12 -2.53 -12.29
C LEU A 647 4.87 -2.72 -13.80
N PRO A 648 5.41 -3.77 -14.44
CA PRO A 648 5.04 -4.08 -15.82
C PRO A 648 3.57 -4.51 -15.91
N GLU A 649 3.06 -4.65 -17.14
CA GLU A 649 1.84 -5.42 -17.37
C GLU A 649 2.07 -6.91 -17.11
N LEU A 650 1.00 -7.65 -16.87
CA LEU A 650 1.08 -9.11 -16.81
C LEU A 650 1.15 -9.65 -18.24
N GLY A 651 2.24 -10.34 -18.57
CA GLY A 651 2.48 -10.89 -19.90
C GLY A 651 3.73 -11.76 -19.96
N PRO A 652 4.04 -12.34 -21.13
CA PRO A 652 5.25 -13.13 -21.32
C PRO A 652 6.51 -12.29 -21.09
N ASP A 653 7.59 -12.92 -20.66
CA ASP A 653 8.93 -12.34 -20.45
C ASP A 653 9.10 -11.31 -19.33
N PHE A 654 8.03 -10.99 -18.58
CA PHE A 654 8.09 -10.03 -17.49
C PHE A 654 8.11 -10.71 -16.12
N GLY A 655 9.31 -10.92 -15.57
CA GLY A 655 9.50 -11.13 -14.13
C GLY A 655 9.37 -9.82 -13.33
N LEU A 656 9.15 -9.91 -12.02
CA LEU A 656 9.24 -8.72 -11.17
C LEU A 656 10.71 -8.24 -11.11
N PRO A 657 10.98 -6.92 -11.16
CA PRO A 657 12.31 -6.41 -11.48
C PRO A 657 13.37 -6.62 -10.38
N TYR A 658 14.61 -6.89 -10.80
CA TYR A 658 15.82 -6.76 -9.97
C TYR A 658 16.40 -5.34 -10.05
N LEU A 659 17.08 -4.90 -8.99
CA LEU A 659 17.81 -3.62 -8.96
C LEU A 659 19.15 -3.75 -8.24
N GLU A 660 20.23 -3.24 -8.81
CA GLU A 660 21.49 -3.13 -8.10
C GLU A 660 21.38 -2.13 -6.94
N ASP A 661 21.83 -2.52 -5.75
CA ASP A 661 22.00 -1.60 -4.63
C ASP A 661 23.39 -0.94 -4.73
N ARG A 662 23.46 0.31 -5.18
CA ARG A 662 24.72 1.04 -5.36
C ARG A 662 25.35 1.52 -4.04
N ASP A 663 24.70 1.35 -2.89
CA ASP A 663 25.30 1.70 -1.60
C ASP A 663 26.29 0.63 -1.09
N THR A 664 26.19 -0.63 -1.52
CA THR A 664 27.17 -1.69 -1.15
C THR A 664 28.45 -1.63 -2.00
N SER A 665 28.36 -1.19 -3.26
CA SER A 665 29.53 -1.07 -4.14
C SER A 665 30.49 0.08 -3.76
N ARG A 666 30.03 1.05 -2.96
CA ARG A 666 30.89 2.12 -2.40
C ARG A 666 31.57 1.75 -1.09
N GLY A 667 31.24 0.60 -0.50
CA GLY A 667 31.88 0.09 0.73
C GLY A 667 33.05 -0.87 0.50
N SER A 668 33.24 -1.39 -0.71
CA SER A 668 34.20 -2.47 -1.00
C SER A 668 35.47 -2.03 -1.77
N THR A 669 35.63 -0.75 -2.09
CA THR A 669 36.81 -0.22 -2.84
C THR A 669 37.69 0.71 -2.01
N ARG A 670 37.76 0.48 -0.69
CA ARG A 670 38.83 1.00 0.17
C ARG A 670 39.45 -0.12 0.97
N GLY A 671 40.46 -0.75 0.38
CA GLY A 671 41.33 -1.67 1.12
C GLY A 671 41.86 -2.82 0.29
N MET A 672 42.54 -2.56 -0.83
CA MET A 672 43.65 -3.37 -1.35
C MET A 672 44.35 -2.56 -2.46
N GLY A 673 45.00 -1.46 -2.07
CA GLY A 673 46.05 -0.86 -2.89
C GLY A 673 47.35 -1.61 -2.59
N GLY A 674 47.69 -2.58 -3.44
CA GLY A 674 48.95 -3.29 -3.38
C GLY A 674 50.12 -2.32 -3.55
N GLY A 675 50.88 -2.11 -2.48
CA GLY A 675 52.13 -1.37 -2.51
C GLY A 675 53.21 -2.17 -3.24
N ALA A 676 53.37 -1.94 -4.54
CA ALA A 676 54.55 -2.35 -5.29
C ALA A 676 55.76 -1.52 -4.83
N ARG A 677 56.57 -2.10 -3.92
CA ARG A 677 57.89 -1.59 -3.59
C ARG A 677 58.82 -1.78 -4.80
N ARG A 678 59.10 -0.70 -5.53
CA ARG A 678 60.35 -0.58 -6.30
C ARG A 678 61.38 0.11 -5.41
N GLY A 679 62.49 -0.58 -5.20
CA GLY A 679 63.61 -0.07 -4.43
C GLY A 679 64.25 1.12 -5.10
N ASN A 680 64.73 2.05 -4.28
CA ASN A 680 65.90 2.83 -4.62
C ASN A 680 66.77 2.99 -3.38
N ALA A 681 68.03 2.67 -3.58
CA ALA A 681 69.11 2.72 -2.59
C ALA A 681 69.58 4.17 -2.35
N GLN A 682 70.35 4.31 -1.26
CA GLN A 682 71.04 5.49 -0.69
C GLN A 682 70.35 5.96 0.60
N GLY A 683 70.97 6.01 1.77
CA GLY A 683 72.34 5.76 2.21
C GLY A 683 72.53 6.47 3.56
N ARG A 684 73.33 5.89 4.46
CA ARG A 684 73.83 6.44 5.76
C ARG A 684 72.76 6.57 6.87
N GLY A 685 72.97 6.17 8.12
CA GLY A 685 74.11 5.55 8.77
C GLY A 685 73.88 5.48 10.29
N ARG A 686 74.37 4.38 10.88
CA ARG A 686 74.91 4.22 12.25
C ARG A 686 74.02 4.25 13.50
N ARG A 687 74.16 3.13 14.23
CA ARG A 687 74.35 2.91 15.70
C ARG A 687 73.14 3.24 16.59
N GLY A 688 72.72 2.40 17.54
CA GLY A 688 73.23 1.13 18.08
C GLY A 688 72.22 0.62 19.12
N GLY A 689 72.17 -0.70 19.34
CA GLY A 689 71.37 -1.31 20.42
C GLY A 689 72.08 -1.24 21.78
N PRO A 690 71.84 -2.20 22.69
CA PRO A 690 70.61 -2.95 22.89
C PRO A 690 70.21 -2.99 24.39
N ARG A 691 68.93 -3.24 24.67
CA ARG A 691 68.44 -4.34 25.52
C ARG A 691 66.93 -4.44 25.39
#